data_AF-A0A9J7X1K1-F1
#
_entry.id   AF-A0A9J7X1K1-F1
#
_cell.length_a   1.000
_cell.length_b   1.000
_cell.length_c   1.000
_cell.angle_alpha   90.00
_cell.angle_beta   90.00
_cell.angle_gamma   90.00
#
_symmetry.space_group_name_H-M   'P 1'
#
loop_
_entity.id
_entity.type
_entity.pdbx_description
1 polymer ?
#
loop_
_entity_poly.entity_id
_entity_poly.type
_entity_poly.pdbx_seq_one_letter_code
_entity_poly.pdbx_strand_id
1 'polypeptide(L)'
;MAQTDNKRFFENLSGAGKAIAVLTSGGDAQGMNAAVRAVVRMGIYVGAKVYFVHEGYQGMVDGGDNIKEATWESVSSMLQMGGTVIGSARCKDFRMHEGRLKAAHNLVQRGITNLCVIGGDGSLTGANLFREEWSGLLAELVQQGLIDEEASQKYSALHIVGMVGSIDNDFCGTDMTIGTDSALHRIIEVVDAIMTTAQSHQRTFVLEVMGRHCGYLALVSALACGADWVLIPEMPPEDGWEEKMCQKLSATRSRGSRLNIIIVAEGAIDRHGKAITSSIVKDLVVQRLGFDTRVTILGHVQRGGTPSAFDRILASRMGVEAVLALLETTANTPACVVSLCGNQSVRLPLMECVQMTQQVQKAMDEKRFEEAVQLRGRSFENNLKTYKLLAHRKPESELPQSNFNVAVLNVGAPAAGMNAAVRSAVRVGISEGHKMFAVSDGFEGFYKGQIKEIKWADVGGWTGQGGSLLGTKRTLPAKHIDKIAEQMRKYNINALLVIGGFEALECLLQLYEARSSYGEFCIPLCMLPATISNNVPGTNLSIGADTALNAIVETCDRIKQSASGTKHRVFIIETMGGYCGYLASVGGLAAGADAAYIFEEPFDIRDLQSNVEHLTEKMKTSIQRGLVLRNENSNENYTTDFIYQLYSEEGKGVFDCRKNVLGHMQQGGAPSPFDRNFGTKIAAKAMQWISKKLNESYRKGMKDNSYAFHVVMKQTLLKLSIELNHHLTFFLMCAAVHEALSICQIVKA
;
A
#
# COMPACT_ATOMS: atom_id res chain seq x y z
N MET A 1 -11.72 1.15 46.49
CA MET A 1 -10.44 1.62 45.94
C MET A 1 -9.82 0.47 45.15
N ALA A 2 -10.13 0.40 43.86
CA ALA A 2 -9.42 -0.45 42.91
C ALA A 2 -8.87 0.53 41.87
N GLN A 3 -7.54 0.69 41.84
CA GLN A 3 -6.85 1.48 40.83
C GLN A 3 -7.23 0.90 39.46
N THR A 4 -7.81 1.75 38.61
CA THR A 4 -7.90 1.53 37.18
C THR A 4 -6.49 1.36 36.63
N ASP A 5 -6.16 0.13 36.27
CA ASP A 5 -4.92 -0.25 35.60
C ASP A 5 -4.82 0.51 34.26
N ASN A 6 -4.14 1.66 34.29
CA ASN A 6 -3.55 2.29 33.11
C ASN A 6 -2.41 1.39 32.61
N LYS A 7 -2.74 0.25 31.99
CA LYS A 7 -1.72 -0.59 31.35
C LYS A 7 -1.18 0.15 30.13
N ARG A 8 -0.02 0.80 30.30
CA ARG A 8 0.79 1.23 29.16
C ARG A 8 1.11 -0.01 28.35
N PHE A 9 0.69 -0.06 27.08
CA PHE A 9 0.93 -1.22 26.20
C PHE A 9 2.42 -1.64 26.11
N PHE A 10 3.35 -0.71 26.39
CA PHE A 10 4.77 -0.97 26.57
C PHE A 10 5.15 -0.76 28.04
N GLU A 11 4.86 -1.74 28.90
CA GLU A 11 5.05 -1.62 30.35
C GLU A 11 6.52 -1.37 30.76
N ASN A 12 7.49 -1.57 29.85
CA ASN A 12 8.94 -1.54 30.16
C ASN A 12 9.76 -0.46 29.43
N LEU A 13 9.14 0.43 28.65
CA LEU A 13 9.87 1.47 27.90
C LEU A 13 9.51 2.87 28.42
N SER A 14 10.49 3.56 29.00
CA SER A 14 10.35 4.94 29.48
C SER A 14 11.31 5.87 28.73
N GLY A 15 10.74 6.93 28.16
CA GLY A 15 11.46 8.05 27.56
C GLY A 15 11.78 9.19 28.54
N ALA A 16 11.44 9.04 29.83
CA ALA A 16 11.64 10.09 30.83
C ALA A 16 13.11 10.54 30.88
N GLY A 17 13.33 11.85 30.76
CA GLY A 17 14.68 12.44 30.74
C GLY A 17 15.41 12.34 29.40
N LYS A 18 14.81 11.72 28.37
CA LYS A 18 15.35 11.69 27.00
C LYS A 18 14.71 12.79 26.14
N ALA A 19 15.49 13.30 25.18
CA ALA A 19 15.03 14.21 24.15
C ALA A 19 15.23 13.60 22.76
N ILE A 20 14.18 13.67 21.93
CA ILE A 20 14.14 13.18 20.56
C ILE A 20 13.98 14.37 19.63
N ALA A 21 14.81 14.50 18.62
CA ALA A 21 14.58 15.43 17.50
C ALA A 21 14.07 14.66 16.29
N VAL A 22 13.07 15.23 15.60
CA VAL A 22 12.58 14.74 14.32
C VAL A 22 12.77 15.80 13.24
N LEU A 23 13.30 15.38 12.10
CA LEU A 23 13.54 16.25 10.96
C LEU A 23 13.14 15.58 9.64
N THR A 24 12.66 16.38 8.70
CA THR A 24 12.41 15.94 7.32
C THR A 24 13.43 16.54 6.39
N SER A 25 14.10 15.71 5.58
CA SER A 25 15.20 16.14 4.72
C SER A 25 15.10 15.49 3.34
N GLY A 26 15.54 16.22 2.31
CA GLY A 26 15.48 15.76 0.92
C GLY A 26 14.21 16.18 0.19
N GLY A 27 13.88 15.47 -0.89
CA GLY A 27 12.62 15.72 -1.60
C GLY A 27 11.44 15.25 -0.75
N ASP A 28 10.39 16.05 -0.65
CA ASP A 28 9.21 15.73 0.14
C ASP A 28 8.42 14.56 -0.46
N ALA A 29 7.70 13.85 0.41
CA ALA A 29 6.86 12.73 0.06
C ALA A 29 5.57 12.75 0.91
N GLN A 30 4.45 12.39 0.30
CA GLN A 30 3.17 12.37 0.99
C GLN A 30 3.20 11.30 2.08
N GLY A 31 2.87 11.69 3.31
CA GLY A 31 2.95 10.82 4.49
C GLY A 31 4.10 11.17 5.45
N MET A 32 5.05 12.04 5.06
CA MET A 32 6.06 12.56 6.01
C MET A 32 5.42 13.21 7.25
N ASN A 33 4.34 13.98 7.05
CA ASN A 33 3.55 14.55 8.15
C ASN A 33 2.94 13.49 9.09
N ALA A 34 2.52 12.34 8.55
CA ALA A 34 1.99 11.23 9.35
C ALA A 34 3.10 10.57 10.18
N ALA A 35 4.31 10.44 9.62
CA ALA A 35 5.49 9.95 10.32
C ALA A 35 5.91 10.89 11.46
N VAL A 36 6.05 12.20 11.17
CA VAL A 36 6.36 13.22 12.18
C VAL A 36 5.34 13.18 13.32
N ARG A 37 4.04 13.13 12.98
CA ARG A 37 2.97 13.01 13.97
C ARG A 37 3.12 11.77 14.86
N ALA A 38 3.42 10.61 14.27
CA ALA A 38 3.59 9.38 15.03
C ALA A 38 4.80 9.44 15.96
N VAL A 39 5.93 9.99 15.50
CA VAL A 39 7.13 10.17 16.33
C VAL A 39 6.86 11.10 17.52
N VAL A 40 6.20 12.24 17.29
CA VAL A 40 5.85 13.18 18.37
C VAL A 40 4.89 12.54 19.37
N ARG A 41 3.78 11.95 18.91
CA ARG A 41 2.79 11.35 19.82
C ARG A 41 3.37 10.20 20.62
N MET A 42 4.08 9.29 19.94
CA MET A 42 4.70 8.15 20.63
C MET A 42 5.78 8.59 21.60
N GLY A 43 6.60 9.59 21.25
CA GLY A 43 7.62 10.16 22.12
C GLY A 43 7.02 10.80 23.39
N ILE A 44 5.92 11.55 23.26
CA ILE A 44 5.22 12.13 24.40
C ILE A 44 4.56 11.04 25.25
N TYR A 45 3.92 10.05 24.62
CA TYR A 45 3.25 8.93 25.29
C TYR A 45 4.20 8.12 26.19
N VAL A 46 5.44 7.87 25.73
CA VAL A 46 6.49 7.20 26.53
C VAL A 46 7.21 8.16 27.50
N GLY A 47 6.88 9.45 27.52
CA GLY A 47 7.42 10.45 28.44
C GLY A 47 8.73 11.13 28.01
N ALA A 48 9.13 11.00 26.74
CA ALA A 48 10.24 11.75 26.17
C ALA A 48 9.80 13.16 25.75
N LYS A 49 10.76 14.10 25.73
CA LYS A 49 10.57 15.38 25.05
C LYS A 49 10.85 15.20 23.57
N VAL A 50 10.00 15.77 22.71
CA VAL A 50 10.20 15.71 21.27
C VAL A 50 10.37 17.11 20.70
N TYR A 51 11.32 17.29 19.79
CA TYR A 51 11.63 18.56 19.13
C TYR A 51 11.46 18.43 17.62
N PHE A 52 10.79 19.40 17.01
CA PHE A 52 10.90 19.62 15.57
C PHE A 52 12.23 20.26 15.25
N VAL A 53 12.84 19.82 14.14
CA VAL A 53 13.91 20.54 13.48
C VAL A 53 13.39 20.98 12.12
N HIS A 54 13.18 22.28 12.00
CA HIS A 54 12.64 22.89 10.78
C HIS A 54 13.66 22.88 9.64
N GLU A 55 13.19 22.88 8.39
CA GLU A 55 14.03 22.95 7.19
C GLU A 55 15.13 21.86 7.11
N GLY A 56 14.87 20.70 7.74
CA GLY A 56 15.77 19.56 7.72
C GLY A 56 17.14 19.86 8.34
N TYR A 57 18.21 19.49 7.63
CA TYR A 57 19.57 19.74 8.12
C TYR A 57 19.91 21.23 8.22
N GLN A 58 19.27 22.09 7.43
CA GLN A 58 19.56 23.52 7.48
C GLN A 58 19.17 24.10 8.83
N GLY A 59 17.94 23.84 9.30
CA GLY A 59 17.53 24.32 10.62
C GLY A 59 18.28 23.65 11.77
N MET A 60 18.83 22.44 11.56
CA MET A 60 19.73 21.82 12.53
C MET A 60 21.05 22.60 12.68
N VAL A 61 21.61 23.06 11.56
CA VAL A 61 22.82 23.90 11.52
C VAL A 61 22.54 25.32 12.06
N ASP A 62 21.42 25.91 11.63
CA ASP A 62 21.04 27.27 12.02
C ASP A 62 20.70 27.37 13.52
N GLY A 63 20.14 26.29 14.10
CA GLY A 63 19.78 26.23 15.51
C GLY A 63 18.70 27.24 15.89
N GLY A 64 18.73 27.72 17.13
CA GLY A 64 17.80 28.74 17.63
C GLY A 64 16.33 28.34 17.45
N ASP A 65 15.54 29.21 16.84
CA ASP A 65 14.10 28.98 16.61
C ASP A 65 13.80 27.85 15.62
N ASN A 66 14.78 27.32 14.89
CA ASN A 66 14.54 26.19 14.00
C ASN A 66 14.38 24.86 14.77
N ILE A 67 14.80 24.81 16.04
CA ILE A 67 14.57 23.65 16.90
C ILE A 67 13.49 24.04 17.92
N LYS A 68 12.33 23.39 17.89
CA LYS A 68 11.18 23.74 18.77
C LYS A 68 10.62 22.51 19.45
N GLU A 69 10.34 22.61 20.74
CA GLU A 69 9.67 21.53 21.47
C GLU A 69 8.24 21.36 20.92
N ALA A 70 7.89 20.11 20.60
CA ALA A 70 6.60 19.74 20.05
C ALA A 70 5.63 19.40 21.19
N THR A 71 4.37 19.81 21.04
CA THR A 71 3.28 19.41 21.94
C THR A 71 2.34 18.43 21.25
N TRP A 72 1.43 17.82 22.02
CA TRP A 72 0.40 16.95 21.48
C TRP A 72 -0.46 17.62 20.38
N GLU A 73 -0.78 18.90 20.61
CA GLU A 73 -1.59 19.70 19.71
C GLU A 73 -0.82 20.10 18.45
N SER A 74 0.50 20.32 18.59
CA SER A 74 1.34 20.80 17.50
C SER A 74 1.30 19.88 16.28
N VAL A 75 1.08 18.57 16.44
CA VAL A 75 0.98 17.59 15.35
C VAL A 75 -0.45 17.25 14.91
N SER A 76 -1.43 17.96 15.43
CA SER A 76 -2.82 17.73 15.06
C SER A 76 -3.14 18.35 13.71
N SER A 77 -4.03 17.70 12.95
CA SER A 77 -4.36 18.07 11.57
C SER A 77 -3.25 17.82 10.54
N MET A 78 -2.11 17.23 10.93
CA MET A 78 -1.00 16.93 10.00
C MET A 78 -1.22 15.67 9.15
N LEU A 79 -1.97 14.69 9.66
CA LEU A 79 -2.11 13.35 9.08
C LEU A 79 -2.56 13.35 7.61
N GLN A 80 -3.47 14.26 7.24
CA GLN A 80 -4.02 14.36 5.89
C GLN A 80 -3.29 15.33 4.95
N MET A 81 -2.25 16.02 5.44
CA MET A 81 -1.52 17.02 4.65
C MET A 81 -0.40 16.39 3.84
N GLY A 82 -0.27 16.78 2.57
CA GLY A 82 0.88 16.45 1.72
C GLY A 82 2.15 17.19 2.15
N GLY A 83 3.29 16.79 1.56
CA GLY A 83 4.59 17.38 1.85
C GLY A 83 5.04 17.23 3.31
N THR A 84 5.75 18.24 3.81
CA THR A 84 6.19 18.33 5.21
C THR A 84 5.89 19.72 5.79
N VAL A 85 5.20 19.76 6.93
CA VAL A 85 4.89 20.99 7.69
C VAL A 85 6.07 21.59 8.42
N ILE A 86 7.12 20.80 8.68
CA ILE A 86 8.35 21.29 9.30
C ILE A 86 9.38 21.73 8.25
N GLY A 87 9.03 21.65 6.96
CA GLY A 87 9.91 22.07 5.87
C GLY A 87 11.01 21.06 5.57
N SER A 88 11.64 21.22 4.41
CA SER A 88 12.78 20.40 3.99
C SER A 88 13.66 21.25 3.09
N ALA A 89 14.92 21.44 3.49
CA ALA A 89 15.90 22.18 2.72
C ALA A 89 17.11 21.30 2.37
N ARG A 90 17.65 21.50 1.16
CA ARG A 90 18.98 20.99 0.82
C ARG A 90 20.02 21.83 1.56
N CYS A 91 20.70 21.22 2.53
CA CYS A 91 21.73 21.91 3.29
C CYS A 91 23.13 21.65 2.70
N LYS A 92 23.77 22.71 2.18
CA LYS A 92 25.18 22.63 1.74
C LYS A 92 26.13 22.64 2.93
N ASP A 93 25.81 23.42 3.96
CA ASP A 93 26.66 23.61 5.14
C ASP A 93 26.88 22.30 5.89
N PHE A 94 25.86 21.44 5.97
CA PHE A 94 25.96 20.13 6.61
C PHE A 94 26.91 19.15 5.89
N ARG A 95 27.25 19.42 4.63
CA ARG A 95 28.30 18.65 3.91
C ARG A 95 29.70 19.02 4.39
N MET A 96 29.87 20.20 4.98
CA MET A 96 31.12 20.68 5.54
C MET A 96 31.20 20.30 7.03
N HIS A 97 32.42 20.03 7.50
CA HIS A 97 32.69 19.73 8.92
C HIS A 97 32.17 20.83 9.85
N GLU A 98 32.40 22.09 9.50
CA GLU A 98 31.97 23.25 10.30
C GLU A 98 30.45 23.33 10.48
N GLY A 99 29.67 22.96 9.46
CA GLY A 99 28.21 22.90 9.57
C GLY A 99 27.76 21.77 10.51
N ARG A 100 28.42 20.60 10.45
CA ARG A 100 28.15 19.50 11.38
C ARG A 100 28.53 19.85 12.81
N LEU A 101 29.64 20.56 13.01
CA LEU A 101 30.05 21.07 14.33
C LEU A 101 28.99 22.00 14.93
N LYS A 102 28.47 22.96 14.14
CA LYS A 102 27.35 23.85 14.56
C LYS A 102 26.09 23.06 14.90
N ALA A 103 25.74 22.07 14.07
CA ALA A 103 24.58 21.22 14.33
C ALA A 103 24.72 20.42 15.63
N ALA A 104 25.89 19.82 15.88
CA ALA A 104 26.16 19.09 17.12
C ALA A 104 26.02 19.98 18.35
N HIS A 105 26.58 21.19 18.30
CA HIS A 105 26.44 22.19 19.36
C HIS A 105 24.97 22.52 19.66
N ASN A 106 24.16 22.79 18.62
CA ASN A 106 22.74 23.13 18.79
C ASN A 106 21.92 21.98 19.41
N LEU A 107 22.23 20.73 19.07
CA LEU A 107 21.58 19.55 19.66
C LEU A 107 21.96 19.37 21.13
N VAL A 108 23.25 19.50 21.46
CA VAL A 108 23.78 19.38 22.83
C VAL A 108 23.21 20.46 23.75
N GLN A 109 23.10 21.71 23.27
CA GLN A 109 22.47 22.80 24.03
C GLN A 109 21.04 22.49 24.52
N ARG A 110 20.35 21.58 23.83
CA ARG A 110 18.97 21.16 24.15
C ARG A 110 18.89 19.75 24.74
N GLY A 111 20.03 19.13 24.99
CA GLY A 111 20.15 17.77 25.49
C GLY A 111 19.62 16.70 24.52
N ILE A 112 19.66 16.97 23.22
CA ILE A 112 19.15 16.08 22.18
C ILE A 112 20.27 15.13 21.74
N THR A 113 20.06 13.83 21.97
CA THR A 113 20.96 12.74 21.52
C THR A 113 20.23 11.65 20.74
N ASN A 114 18.92 11.78 20.53
CA ASN A 114 18.12 10.84 19.78
C ASN A 114 17.57 11.56 18.55
N LEU A 115 17.95 11.10 17.36
CA LEU A 115 17.61 11.75 16.10
C LEU A 115 16.80 10.81 15.21
N CYS A 116 15.59 11.22 14.88
CA CYS A 116 14.75 10.58 13.87
C CYS A 116 14.84 11.36 12.56
N VAL A 117 15.43 10.74 11.53
CA VAL A 117 15.62 11.37 10.22
C VAL A 117 14.65 10.75 9.22
N ILE A 118 13.71 11.57 8.73
CA ILE A 118 12.76 11.16 7.69
C ILE A 118 13.22 11.74 6.36
N GLY A 119 13.61 10.89 5.41
CA GLY A 119 14.13 11.36 4.13
C GLY A 119 14.52 10.26 3.17
N GLY A 120 15.17 10.64 2.07
CA GLY A 120 15.69 9.70 1.07
C GLY A 120 17.13 9.25 1.37
N ASP A 121 17.71 8.50 0.43
CA ASP A 121 19.06 7.93 0.51
C ASP A 121 20.15 8.95 0.94
N GLY A 122 20.19 10.11 0.28
CA GLY A 122 21.18 11.15 0.58
C GLY A 122 21.05 11.73 2.00
N SER A 123 19.85 11.81 2.54
CA SER A 123 19.62 12.29 3.91
C SER A 123 20.09 11.25 4.92
N LEU A 124 19.74 9.98 4.70
CA LEU A 124 20.14 8.88 5.58
C LEU A 124 21.66 8.62 5.55
N THR A 125 22.30 8.81 4.39
CA THR A 125 23.77 8.80 4.28
C THR A 125 24.41 9.89 5.12
N GLY A 126 23.88 11.13 5.06
CA GLY A 126 24.35 12.24 5.86
C GLY A 126 24.16 12.02 7.37
N ALA A 127 23.06 11.37 7.76
CA ALA A 127 22.80 11.00 9.14
C ALA A 127 23.88 10.03 9.67
N ASN A 128 24.24 9.00 8.88
CA ASN A 128 25.26 8.05 9.31
C ASN A 128 26.63 8.71 9.50
N LEU A 129 27.06 9.54 8.53
CA LEU A 129 28.33 10.27 8.63
C LEU A 129 28.37 11.13 9.90
N PHE A 130 27.27 11.82 10.20
CA PHE A 130 27.17 12.65 11.40
C PHE A 130 27.31 11.86 12.70
N ARG A 131 26.79 10.64 12.76
CA ARG A 131 26.98 9.73 13.91
C ARG A 131 28.42 9.26 14.05
N GLU A 132 29.09 8.93 12.95
CA GLU A 132 30.48 8.49 12.96
C GLU A 132 31.44 9.59 13.44
N GLU A 133 31.17 10.84 13.04
CA GLU A 133 31.98 11.99 13.45
C GLU A 133 31.61 12.55 14.83
N TRP A 134 30.51 12.08 15.45
CA TRP A 134 29.92 12.68 16.65
C TRP A 134 30.91 12.90 17.80
N SER A 135 31.70 11.89 18.14
CA SER A 135 32.67 11.97 19.24
C SER A 135 33.80 12.97 18.95
N GLY A 136 34.24 13.06 17.70
CA GLY A 136 35.23 14.05 17.25
C GLY A 136 34.68 15.48 17.32
N LEU A 137 33.43 15.67 16.90
CA LEU A 137 32.74 16.96 16.99
C LEU A 137 32.61 17.43 18.45
N LEU A 138 32.24 16.55 19.37
CA LEU A 138 32.15 16.90 20.79
C LEU A 138 33.51 17.27 21.39
N ALA A 139 34.57 16.54 21.04
CA ALA A 139 35.93 16.85 21.51
C ALA A 139 36.39 18.25 21.03
N GLU A 140 36.05 18.61 19.79
CA GLU A 140 36.35 19.92 19.24
C GLU A 140 35.53 21.03 19.92
N LEU A 141 34.24 20.80 20.19
CA LEU A 141 33.40 21.77 20.91
C LEU A 141 33.92 22.04 22.34
N VAL A 142 34.46 21.02 23.02
CA VAL A 142 35.12 21.18 24.32
C VAL A 142 36.40 21.99 24.19
N GLN A 143 37.24 21.71 23.18
CA GLN A 143 38.47 22.49 22.92
C GLN A 143 38.18 23.97 22.62
N GLN A 144 37.08 24.25 21.93
CA GLN A 144 36.64 25.61 21.62
C GLN A 144 35.94 26.31 22.81
N GLY A 145 35.72 25.60 23.93
CA GLY A 145 35.03 26.14 25.11
C GLY A 145 33.54 26.40 24.89
N LEU A 146 32.93 25.77 23.87
CA LEU A 146 31.51 25.93 23.55
C LEU A 146 30.62 25.01 24.40
N ILE A 147 31.15 23.89 24.86
CA ILE A 147 30.50 22.96 25.79
C ILE A 147 31.49 22.53 26.87
N ASP A 148 30.99 22.09 28.02
CA ASP A 148 31.81 21.54 29.10
C ASP A 148 32.07 20.03 28.92
N GLU A 149 33.06 19.50 29.66
CA GLU A 149 33.39 18.08 29.65
C GLU A 149 32.22 17.21 30.17
N GLU A 150 31.42 17.74 31.10
CA GLU A 150 30.26 17.03 31.67
C GLU A 150 29.17 16.83 30.61
N ALA A 151 28.83 17.85 29.81
CA ALA A 151 27.90 17.71 28.69
C ALA A 151 28.44 16.76 27.62
N SER A 152 29.74 16.84 27.31
CA SER A 152 30.37 15.92 26.35
C SER A 152 30.24 14.46 26.80
N GLN A 153 30.45 14.16 28.09
CA GLN A 153 30.27 12.81 28.64
C GLN A 153 28.80 12.38 28.64
N LYS A 154 27.90 13.26 29.09
CA LYS A 154 26.45 13.00 29.18
C LYS A 154 25.82 12.75 27.82
N TYR A 155 26.27 13.43 26.78
CA TYR A 155 25.74 13.37 25.42
C TYR A 155 26.67 12.66 24.44
N SER A 156 27.56 11.81 24.95
CA SER A 156 28.61 11.11 24.18
C SER A 156 28.10 10.16 23.10
N ALA A 157 26.89 9.64 23.23
CA ALA A 157 26.28 8.72 22.27
C ALA A 157 25.14 9.39 21.50
N LEU A 158 25.26 9.44 20.18
CA LEU A 158 24.19 9.86 19.27
C LEU A 158 23.44 8.63 18.73
N HIS A 159 22.16 8.52 19.05
CA HIS A 159 21.28 7.48 18.55
C HIS A 159 20.52 8.00 17.33
N ILE A 160 20.61 7.27 16.21
CA ILE A 160 19.96 7.65 14.95
C ILE A 160 19.05 6.52 14.48
N VAL A 161 17.81 6.91 14.15
CA VAL A 161 16.87 6.06 13.42
C VAL A 161 16.40 6.78 12.16
N GLY A 162 16.51 6.08 11.04
CA GLY A 162 16.05 6.55 9.74
C GLY A 162 14.66 6.03 9.38
N MET A 163 13.89 6.84 8.68
CA MET A 163 12.66 6.43 7.98
C MET A 163 12.73 6.90 6.54
N VAL A 164 12.37 6.03 5.60
CA VAL A 164 12.50 6.35 4.17
C VAL A 164 11.26 7.08 3.66
N GLY A 165 11.39 8.41 3.50
CA GLY A 165 10.41 9.27 2.85
C GLY A 165 10.84 9.58 1.42
N SER A 166 10.31 8.84 0.46
CA SER A 166 10.65 8.95 -0.97
C SER A 166 9.51 8.40 -1.81
N ILE A 167 9.16 9.07 -2.90
CA ILE A 167 8.16 8.56 -3.86
C ILE A 167 8.75 7.51 -4.82
N ASP A 168 10.07 7.47 -4.94
CA ASP A 168 10.77 6.73 -6.01
C ASP A 168 10.91 5.24 -5.69
N ASN A 169 10.65 4.83 -4.43
CA ASN A 169 10.93 3.50 -3.89
C ASN A 169 12.36 3.02 -4.21
N ASP A 170 13.32 3.93 -4.02
CA ASP A 170 14.71 3.81 -4.46
C ASP A 170 15.65 3.21 -3.39
N PHE A 171 15.20 3.10 -2.15
CA PHE A 171 15.99 2.61 -1.02
C PHE A 171 15.93 1.08 -0.90
N CYS A 172 17.09 0.42 -0.94
CA CYS A 172 17.17 -1.02 -0.76
C CYS A 172 16.89 -1.43 0.69
N GLY A 173 16.29 -2.62 0.89
CA GLY A 173 15.92 -3.13 2.22
C GLY A 173 14.49 -2.79 2.65
N THR A 174 13.73 -2.05 1.84
CA THR A 174 12.31 -1.82 2.09
C THR A 174 11.44 -2.29 0.95
N ASP A 175 10.29 -2.89 1.27
CA ASP A 175 9.31 -3.29 0.25
C ASP A 175 8.61 -2.05 -0.35
N MET A 176 8.41 -1.00 0.46
CA MET A 176 7.72 0.24 0.11
C MET A 176 8.23 1.42 0.95
N THR A 177 8.58 2.52 0.30
CA THR A 177 8.90 3.81 0.94
C THR A 177 7.66 4.68 1.13
N ILE A 178 7.67 5.56 2.14
CA ILE A 178 6.58 6.51 2.41
C ILE A 178 6.45 7.47 1.22
N GLY A 179 5.28 7.51 0.61
CA GLY A 179 4.87 8.42 -0.47
C GLY A 179 4.77 7.76 -1.83
N THR A 180 5.30 6.54 -2.00
CA THR A 180 5.24 5.84 -3.30
C THR A 180 3.81 5.55 -3.72
N ASP A 181 2.96 5.09 -2.81
CA ASP A 181 1.58 4.76 -3.13
C ASP A 181 0.75 6.02 -3.43
N SER A 182 0.99 7.10 -2.70
CA SER A 182 0.38 8.41 -2.95
C SER A 182 0.79 8.99 -4.31
N ALA A 183 2.08 8.92 -4.67
CA ALA A 183 2.56 9.33 -5.98
C ALA A 183 1.93 8.50 -7.10
N LEU A 184 1.81 7.19 -6.89
CA LEU A 184 1.14 6.30 -7.83
C LEU A 184 -0.36 6.65 -8.00
N HIS A 185 -1.06 7.06 -6.93
CA HIS A 185 -2.42 7.60 -7.05
C HIS A 185 -2.46 8.82 -7.97
N ARG A 186 -1.53 9.78 -7.81
CA ARG A 186 -1.44 10.97 -8.68
C ARG A 186 -1.20 10.58 -10.14
N ILE A 187 -0.30 9.63 -10.40
CA ILE A 187 -0.02 9.16 -11.76
C ILE A 187 -1.27 8.53 -12.39
N ILE A 188 -1.94 7.63 -11.66
CA ILE A 188 -3.10 6.92 -12.18
C ILE A 188 -4.31 7.83 -12.38
N GLU A 189 -4.52 8.83 -11.53
CA GLU A 189 -5.55 9.85 -11.76
C GLU A 189 -5.33 10.63 -13.06
N VAL A 190 -4.09 11.02 -13.33
CA VAL A 190 -3.75 11.70 -14.60
C VAL A 190 -3.92 10.76 -15.79
N VAL A 191 -3.49 9.50 -15.67
CA VAL A 191 -3.63 8.50 -16.73
C VAL A 191 -5.11 8.26 -17.03
N ASP A 192 -5.94 8.03 -16.02
CA ASP A 192 -7.37 7.77 -16.18
C ASP A 192 -8.09 9.00 -16.79
N ALA A 193 -7.71 10.22 -16.38
CA ALA A 193 -8.23 11.44 -16.99
C ALA A 193 -7.87 11.53 -18.48
N ILE A 194 -6.62 11.23 -18.84
CA ILE A 194 -6.11 11.26 -20.22
C ILE A 194 -6.74 10.16 -21.09
N MET A 195 -7.03 8.98 -20.52
CA MET A 195 -7.61 7.86 -21.27
C MET A 195 -8.89 8.23 -22.01
N THR A 196 -9.76 9.05 -21.40
CA THR A 196 -11.03 9.47 -22.00
C THR A 196 -10.84 10.30 -23.27
N THR A 197 -9.91 11.26 -23.26
CA THR A 197 -9.58 12.07 -24.45
C THR A 197 -8.80 11.26 -25.48
N ALA A 198 -7.95 10.34 -25.04
CA ALA A 198 -7.19 9.46 -25.93
C ALA A 198 -8.12 8.54 -26.76
N GLN A 199 -9.11 7.92 -26.12
CA GLN A 199 -10.12 7.07 -26.78
C GLN A 199 -10.96 7.85 -27.81
N SER A 200 -11.27 9.10 -27.51
CA SER A 200 -12.07 9.95 -28.39
C SER A 200 -11.37 10.23 -29.71
N HIS A 201 -10.05 10.44 -29.68
CA HIS A 201 -9.25 10.88 -30.84
C HIS A 201 -8.28 9.84 -31.41
N GLN A 202 -8.27 8.59 -30.92
CA GLN A 202 -7.31 7.56 -31.37
C GLN A 202 -5.84 7.97 -31.20
N ARG A 203 -5.54 8.59 -30.06
CA ARG A 203 -4.22 9.16 -29.76
C ARG A 203 -3.30 8.19 -29.03
N THR A 204 -2.02 8.38 -29.26
CA THR A 204 -0.95 7.81 -28.44
C THR A 204 -0.51 8.85 -27.41
N PHE A 205 -0.41 8.46 -26.15
CA PHE A 205 0.14 9.30 -25.09
C PHE A 205 1.44 8.70 -24.57
N VAL A 206 2.47 9.53 -24.54
CA VAL A 206 3.74 9.28 -23.87
C VAL A 206 3.74 10.06 -22.56
N LEU A 207 3.76 9.35 -21.44
CA LEU A 207 3.66 9.93 -20.10
C LEU A 207 5.00 9.78 -19.38
N GLU A 208 5.61 10.89 -19.03
CA GLU A 208 6.86 10.92 -18.28
C GLU A 208 6.57 10.96 -16.78
N VAL A 209 7.11 9.99 -16.06
CA VAL A 209 6.93 9.84 -14.60
C VAL A 209 8.26 9.97 -13.86
N MET A 210 8.17 10.44 -12.63
CA MET A 210 9.31 10.56 -11.73
C MET A 210 9.94 9.19 -11.43
N GLY A 211 11.19 9.23 -11.01
CA GLY A 211 11.96 8.02 -10.70
C GLY A 211 13.41 8.16 -11.12
N ARG A 212 14.05 9.29 -10.81
CA ARG A 212 15.39 9.73 -11.24
C ARG A 212 16.30 8.61 -11.76
N HIS A 213 16.63 7.64 -10.89
CA HIS A 213 17.41 6.44 -11.23
C HIS A 213 16.69 5.14 -10.83
N CYS A 214 15.38 5.22 -10.57
CA CYS A 214 14.55 4.10 -10.15
C CYS A 214 13.28 3.99 -11.02
N GLY A 215 13.12 2.88 -11.72
CA GLY A 215 11.98 2.62 -12.59
C GLY A 215 10.72 2.13 -11.88
N TYR A 216 10.70 2.07 -10.54
CA TYR A 216 9.59 1.45 -9.79
C TYR A 216 8.25 2.14 -10.07
N LEU A 217 8.20 3.48 -9.97
CA LEU A 217 6.98 4.24 -10.27
C LEU A 217 6.49 4.00 -11.70
N ALA A 218 7.39 4.03 -12.69
CA ALA A 218 7.04 3.74 -14.08
C ALA A 218 6.50 2.33 -14.29
N LEU A 219 7.17 1.32 -13.73
CA LEU A 219 6.79 -0.08 -13.85
C LEU A 219 5.42 -0.35 -13.21
N VAL A 220 5.22 0.15 -11.99
CA VAL A 220 3.99 -0.08 -11.23
C VAL A 220 2.82 0.71 -11.83
N SER A 221 3.08 1.92 -12.34
CA SER A 221 2.09 2.70 -13.10
C SER A 221 1.68 1.99 -14.38
N ALA A 222 2.66 1.48 -15.14
CA ALA A 222 2.42 0.72 -16.37
C ALA A 222 1.56 -0.53 -16.11
N LEU A 223 1.78 -1.22 -15.00
CA LEU A 223 0.95 -2.36 -14.60
C LEU A 223 -0.47 -1.93 -14.21
N ALA A 224 -0.61 -0.86 -13.43
CA ALA A 224 -1.88 -0.36 -12.92
C ALA A 224 -2.79 0.26 -14.00
N CYS A 225 -2.24 0.87 -15.06
CA CYS A 225 -3.04 1.36 -16.18
C CYS A 225 -3.12 0.34 -17.34
N GLY A 226 -2.29 -0.71 -17.32
CA GLY A 226 -2.17 -1.66 -18.41
C GLY A 226 -1.54 -1.05 -19.66
N ALA A 227 -0.48 -0.27 -19.49
CA ALA A 227 0.26 0.41 -20.55
C ALA A 227 0.73 -0.55 -21.66
N ASP A 228 0.85 -0.01 -22.87
CA ASP A 228 1.36 -0.73 -24.03
C ASP A 228 2.87 -0.86 -24.02
N TRP A 229 3.59 0.12 -23.47
CA TRP A 229 5.04 0.05 -23.33
C TRP A 229 5.50 0.79 -22.06
N VAL A 230 6.62 0.33 -21.50
CA VAL A 230 7.27 0.98 -20.36
C VAL A 230 8.78 1.02 -20.61
N LEU A 231 9.40 2.14 -20.27
CA LEU A 231 10.85 2.34 -20.35
C LEU A 231 11.39 2.69 -18.96
N ILE A 232 12.31 1.86 -18.46
CA ILE A 232 12.88 1.97 -17.11
C ILE A 232 14.41 1.79 -17.15
N PRO A 233 15.17 2.45 -16.25
CA PRO A 233 16.63 2.35 -16.21
C PRO A 233 17.14 0.96 -15.85
N GLU A 234 16.46 0.23 -14.95
CA GLU A 234 16.93 -1.10 -14.50
C GLU A 234 16.77 -2.18 -15.57
N MET A 235 15.92 -1.93 -16.58
CA MET A 235 15.76 -2.84 -17.70
C MET A 235 15.65 -2.05 -19.00
N PRO A 236 16.79 -1.55 -19.50
CA PRO A 236 16.83 -0.85 -20.77
C PRO A 236 16.33 -1.75 -21.91
N PRO A 237 15.63 -1.17 -22.89
CA PRO A 237 15.15 -1.92 -24.03
C PRO A 237 16.32 -2.50 -24.84
N GLU A 238 16.13 -3.68 -25.43
CA GLU A 238 17.08 -4.29 -26.36
C GLU A 238 17.21 -3.50 -27.66
N ASP A 239 18.33 -3.67 -28.36
CA ASP A 239 18.50 -3.13 -29.71
C ASP A 239 17.35 -3.56 -30.63
N GLY A 240 16.87 -2.63 -31.45
CA GLY A 240 15.68 -2.82 -32.30
C GLY A 240 14.34 -2.71 -31.54
N TRP A 241 14.34 -2.22 -30.30
CA TRP A 241 13.10 -1.96 -29.56
C TRP A 241 12.18 -0.97 -30.25
N GLU A 242 12.72 -0.04 -31.05
CA GLU A 242 11.95 0.94 -31.78
C GLU A 242 10.96 0.26 -32.73
N GLU A 243 11.43 -0.77 -33.42
CA GLU A 243 10.62 -1.56 -34.33
C GLU A 243 9.64 -2.45 -33.55
N LYS A 244 10.11 -3.16 -32.52
CA LYS A 244 9.26 -4.01 -31.67
C LYS A 244 8.12 -3.21 -31.03
N MET A 245 8.39 -2.00 -30.57
CA MET A 245 7.40 -1.09 -30.02
C MET A 245 6.40 -0.68 -31.10
N CYS A 246 6.87 -0.21 -32.27
CA CYS A 246 5.99 0.21 -33.35
C CYS A 246 5.07 -0.92 -33.85
N GLN A 247 5.60 -2.14 -34.01
CA GLN A 247 4.84 -3.33 -34.36
C GLN A 247 3.74 -3.62 -33.32
N LYS A 248 4.08 -3.52 -32.02
CA LYS A 248 3.10 -3.72 -30.95
C LYS A 248 2.00 -2.67 -30.95
N LEU A 249 2.33 -1.39 -31.08
CA LEU A 249 1.34 -0.31 -31.10
C LEU A 249 0.39 -0.47 -32.29
N SER A 250 0.92 -0.79 -33.48
CA SER A 250 0.13 -1.09 -34.67
C SER A 250 -0.78 -2.30 -34.47
N ALA A 251 -0.26 -3.40 -33.89
CA ALA A 251 -1.05 -4.59 -33.58
C ALA A 251 -2.14 -4.35 -32.53
N THR A 252 -1.89 -3.50 -31.53
CA THR A 252 -2.90 -3.12 -30.53
C THR A 252 -4.05 -2.35 -31.21
N ARG A 253 -3.73 -1.46 -32.15
CA ARG A 253 -4.71 -0.66 -32.88
C ARG A 253 -5.51 -1.48 -33.89
N SER A 254 -4.88 -2.40 -34.61
CA SER A 254 -5.57 -3.32 -35.54
C SER A 254 -6.55 -4.27 -34.83
N ARG A 255 -6.32 -4.54 -33.54
CA ARG A 255 -7.22 -5.32 -32.66
C ARG A 255 -8.37 -4.48 -32.08
N GLY A 256 -8.54 -3.24 -32.52
CA GLY A 256 -9.65 -2.37 -32.12
C GLY A 256 -9.37 -1.47 -30.92
N SER A 257 -8.14 -1.45 -30.38
CA SER A 257 -7.80 -0.44 -29.36
C SER A 257 -7.82 0.95 -29.97
N ARG A 258 -8.49 1.87 -29.27
CA ARG A 258 -8.62 3.28 -29.66
C ARG A 258 -7.62 4.20 -28.98
N LEU A 259 -6.64 3.67 -28.27
CA LEU A 259 -5.60 4.48 -27.64
C LEU A 259 -4.32 3.67 -27.48
N ASN A 260 -3.21 4.37 -27.29
CA ASN A 260 -1.99 3.77 -26.80
C ASN A 260 -1.39 4.59 -25.65
N ILE A 261 -0.90 3.91 -24.62
CA ILE A 261 -0.21 4.54 -23.48
C ILE A 261 1.20 3.98 -23.36
N ILE A 262 2.18 4.87 -23.36
CA ILE A 262 3.59 4.57 -23.13
C ILE A 262 4.03 5.31 -21.88
N ILE A 263 4.57 4.60 -20.90
CA ILE A 263 5.11 5.17 -19.67
C ILE A 263 6.63 5.25 -19.77
N VAL A 264 7.21 6.41 -19.51
CA VAL A 264 8.66 6.66 -19.59
C VAL A 264 9.13 7.17 -18.23
N ALA A 265 10.07 6.46 -17.60
CA ALA A 265 10.74 6.98 -16.40
C ALA A 265 11.66 8.15 -16.78
N GLU A 266 11.78 9.16 -15.91
CA GLU A 266 12.76 10.26 -16.05
C GLU A 266 14.17 9.75 -16.37
N GLY A 267 14.57 8.66 -15.71
CA GLY A 267 15.88 8.03 -15.87
C GLY A 267 15.98 7.00 -17.01
N ALA A 268 15.02 6.92 -17.93
CA ALA A 268 15.04 5.90 -18.97
C ALA A 268 16.30 6.00 -19.86
N ILE A 269 16.98 4.87 -20.05
CA ILE A 269 18.21 4.74 -20.85
C ILE A 269 18.11 3.53 -21.78
N ASP A 270 18.93 3.50 -22.83
CA ASP A 270 19.19 2.31 -23.64
C ASP A 270 20.34 1.46 -23.05
N ARG A 271 20.64 0.31 -23.67
CA ARG A 271 21.73 -0.59 -23.22
C ARG A 271 23.14 0.02 -23.36
N HIS A 272 23.27 1.11 -24.09
CA HIS A 272 24.53 1.84 -24.24
C HIS A 272 24.68 2.97 -23.20
N GLY A 273 23.64 3.25 -22.41
CA GLY A 273 23.61 4.32 -21.41
C GLY A 273 23.15 5.67 -21.97
N LYS A 274 22.60 5.70 -23.19
CA LYS A 274 22.04 6.92 -23.78
C LYS A 274 20.61 7.12 -23.29
N ALA A 275 20.29 8.35 -22.89
CA ALA A 275 18.96 8.70 -22.40
C ALA A 275 17.88 8.52 -23.49
N ILE A 276 16.76 7.91 -23.12
CA ILE A 276 15.56 7.78 -23.94
C ILE A 276 14.51 8.75 -23.42
N THR A 277 14.41 9.92 -24.04
CA THR A 277 13.46 10.96 -23.62
C THR A 277 12.07 10.72 -24.20
N SER A 278 11.04 11.26 -23.54
CA SER A 278 9.65 11.21 -24.01
C SER A 278 9.48 11.80 -25.41
N SER A 279 10.28 12.81 -25.77
CA SER A 279 10.29 13.40 -27.13
C SER A 279 10.82 12.44 -28.17
N ILE A 280 11.89 11.68 -27.88
CA ILE A 280 12.42 10.66 -28.80
C ILE A 280 11.34 9.60 -29.08
N VAL A 281 10.64 9.14 -28.03
CA VAL A 281 9.56 8.17 -28.16
C VAL A 281 8.40 8.73 -28.99
N LYS A 282 8.01 9.99 -28.76
CA LYS A 282 6.98 10.67 -29.56
C LYS A 282 7.36 10.74 -31.03
N ASP A 283 8.54 11.26 -31.34
CA ASP A 283 9.00 11.47 -32.71
C ASP A 283 9.11 10.14 -33.45
N LEU A 284 9.57 9.09 -32.78
CA LEU A 284 9.59 7.73 -33.30
C LEU A 284 8.19 7.23 -33.71
N VAL A 285 7.19 7.39 -32.83
CA VAL A 285 5.81 6.96 -33.12
C VAL A 285 5.20 7.77 -34.26
N VAL A 286 5.44 9.08 -34.30
CA VAL A 286 4.94 9.97 -35.36
C VAL A 286 5.57 9.61 -36.71
N GLN A 287 6.89 9.45 -36.76
CA GLN A 287 7.61 9.19 -38.02
C GLN A 287 7.32 7.80 -38.59
N ARG A 288 7.24 6.76 -37.74
CA ARG A 288 7.07 5.37 -38.21
C ARG A 288 5.62 4.94 -38.39
N LEU A 289 4.70 5.42 -37.55
CA LEU A 289 3.31 4.98 -37.55
C LEU A 289 2.30 6.06 -38.00
N GLY A 290 2.70 7.34 -38.01
CA GLY A 290 1.80 8.45 -38.33
C GLY A 290 0.69 8.67 -37.30
N PHE A 291 0.82 8.15 -36.07
CA PHE A 291 -0.20 8.31 -35.04
C PHE A 291 -0.14 9.72 -34.41
N ASP A 292 -1.30 10.35 -34.16
CA ASP A 292 -1.36 11.60 -33.37
C ASP A 292 -0.88 11.31 -31.94
N THR A 293 0.31 11.82 -31.62
CA THR A 293 1.05 11.47 -30.41
C THR A 293 1.32 12.70 -29.57
N ARG A 294 0.99 12.61 -28.28
CA ARG A 294 1.17 13.70 -27.30
C ARG A 294 2.09 13.24 -26.17
N VAL A 295 2.85 14.18 -25.64
CA VAL A 295 3.71 13.98 -24.46
C VAL A 295 3.08 14.74 -23.30
N THR A 296 3.02 14.10 -22.13
CA THR A 296 2.67 14.75 -20.87
C THR A 296 3.76 14.45 -19.85
N ILE A 297 4.42 15.50 -19.37
CA ILE A 297 5.38 15.40 -18.28
C ILE A 297 4.63 15.73 -16.99
N LEU A 298 4.41 14.73 -16.13
CA LEU A 298 3.59 14.92 -14.92
C LEU A 298 4.29 15.84 -13.91
N GLY A 299 5.62 15.76 -13.83
CA GLY A 299 6.43 16.57 -12.93
C GLY A 299 5.99 16.46 -11.47
N HIS A 300 5.99 17.60 -10.76
CA HIS A 300 5.80 17.66 -9.31
C HIS A 300 4.38 17.37 -8.81
N VAL A 301 3.39 17.20 -9.71
CA VAL A 301 2.05 16.70 -9.32
C VAL A 301 2.17 15.38 -8.56
N GLN A 302 3.19 14.57 -8.88
CA GLN A 302 3.50 13.28 -8.25
C GLN A 302 3.94 13.39 -6.78
N ARG A 303 4.45 14.55 -6.34
CA ARG A 303 4.82 14.82 -4.93
C ARG A 303 3.71 15.52 -4.14
N GLY A 304 2.75 16.11 -4.85
CA GLY A 304 1.63 16.85 -4.26
C GLY A 304 0.42 15.98 -3.92
N GLY A 305 -0.63 16.63 -3.43
CA GLY A 305 -1.88 15.97 -3.03
C GLY A 305 -1.84 15.40 -1.61
N THR A 306 -2.96 14.80 -1.21
CA THR A 306 -3.12 14.19 0.11
C THR A 306 -2.48 12.81 0.15
N PRO A 307 -1.88 12.39 1.29
CA PRO A 307 -1.37 11.03 1.44
C PRO A 307 -2.50 10.01 1.32
N SER A 308 -2.25 8.91 0.61
CA SER A 308 -3.17 7.76 0.52
C SER A 308 -3.36 7.08 1.87
N ALA A 309 -4.40 6.26 2.00
CA ALA A 309 -4.62 5.48 3.22
C ALA A 309 -3.37 4.65 3.58
N PHE A 310 -2.79 3.97 2.58
CA PHE A 310 -1.57 3.16 2.73
C PHE A 310 -0.40 3.96 3.32
N ASP A 311 -0.06 5.12 2.73
CA ASP A 311 1.08 5.91 3.20
C ASP A 311 0.84 6.51 4.59
N ARG A 312 -0.39 6.87 4.95
CA ARG A 312 -0.72 7.32 6.32
C ARG A 312 -0.48 6.21 7.34
N ILE A 313 -0.92 5.00 7.03
CA ILE A 313 -0.77 3.83 7.91
C ILE A 313 0.70 3.44 8.01
N LEU A 314 1.38 3.33 6.87
CA LEU A 314 2.80 2.97 6.79
C LEU A 314 3.66 3.96 7.60
N ALA A 315 3.49 5.25 7.35
CA ALA A 315 4.21 6.29 8.07
C ALA A 315 3.91 6.30 9.57
N SER A 316 2.65 6.06 9.96
CA SER A 316 2.27 6.00 11.37
C SER A 316 2.90 4.80 12.08
N ARG A 317 2.87 3.61 11.46
CA ARG A 317 3.52 2.39 11.97
C ARG A 317 5.02 2.60 12.15
N MET A 318 5.68 3.12 11.12
CA MET A 318 7.12 3.31 11.15
C MET A 318 7.55 4.41 12.12
N GLY A 319 6.75 5.46 12.30
CA GLY A 319 7.04 6.51 13.29
C GLY A 319 6.97 6.02 14.73
N VAL A 320 6.00 5.16 15.06
CA VAL A 320 5.93 4.49 16.37
C VAL A 320 7.15 3.59 16.57
N GLU A 321 7.44 2.73 15.60
CA GLU A 321 8.59 1.82 15.66
C GLU A 321 9.93 2.56 15.75
N ALA A 322 10.04 3.74 15.12
CA ALA A 322 11.25 4.56 15.19
C ALA A 322 11.51 5.08 16.62
N VAL A 323 10.47 5.46 17.35
CA VAL A 323 10.61 5.87 18.75
C VAL A 323 10.99 4.69 19.62
N LEU A 324 10.34 3.53 19.42
CA LEU A 324 10.70 2.29 20.13
C LEU A 324 12.17 1.93 19.90
N ALA A 325 12.60 1.94 18.64
CA ALA A 325 13.98 1.71 18.26
C ALA A 325 14.94 2.67 18.98
N LEU A 326 14.68 3.99 18.95
CA LEU A 326 15.51 4.99 19.64
C LEU A 326 15.62 4.72 21.14
N LEU A 327 14.54 4.29 21.80
CA LEU A 327 14.54 4.04 23.23
C LEU A 327 15.27 2.76 23.63
N GLU A 328 15.24 1.75 22.77
CA GLU A 328 15.93 0.46 22.93
C GLU A 328 17.40 0.50 22.49
N THR A 329 17.81 1.55 21.77
CA THR A 329 19.17 1.69 21.25
C THR A 329 20.17 1.86 22.40
N THR A 330 21.32 1.19 22.31
CA THR A 330 22.47 1.38 23.21
C THR A 330 23.64 2.02 22.44
N ALA A 331 24.70 2.45 23.12
CA ALA A 331 25.87 3.04 22.46
C ALA A 331 26.53 2.13 21.40
N ASN A 332 26.38 0.81 21.54
CA ASN A 332 26.93 -0.19 20.61
C ASN A 332 25.97 -0.58 19.49
N THR A 333 24.71 -0.16 19.56
CA THR A 333 23.70 -0.51 18.56
C THR A 333 23.94 0.34 17.31
N PRO A 334 24.09 -0.26 16.12
CA PRO A 334 24.26 0.50 14.89
C PRO A 334 23.00 1.31 14.57
N ALA A 335 23.16 2.43 13.86
CA ALA A 335 22.05 3.19 13.32
C ALA A 335 21.21 2.27 12.43
N CYS A 336 19.90 2.36 12.57
CA CYS A 336 18.98 1.53 11.82
C CYS A 336 17.99 2.37 11.02
N VAL A 337 17.43 1.73 9.99
CA VAL A 337 16.29 2.24 9.23
C VAL A 337 15.09 1.38 9.59
N VAL A 338 13.99 2.05 9.93
CA VAL A 338 12.69 1.39 10.08
C VAL A 338 12.10 1.20 8.68
N SER A 339 11.75 -0.05 8.38
CA SER A 339 11.34 -0.50 7.06
C SER A 339 10.11 -1.40 7.16
N LEU A 340 9.39 -1.57 6.05
CA LEU A 340 8.36 -2.59 5.88
C LEU A 340 8.94 -3.79 5.13
N CYS A 341 8.85 -4.99 5.72
CA CYS A 341 9.16 -6.26 5.06
C CYS A 341 8.04 -7.26 5.32
N GLY A 342 7.39 -7.77 4.27
CA GLY A 342 6.33 -8.78 4.42
C GLY A 342 5.11 -8.29 5.22
N ASN A 343 4.81 -6.99 5.14
CA ASN A 343 3.80 -6.29 5.92
C ASN A 343 4.08 -6.22 7.44
N GLN A 344 5.34 -6.39 7.86
CA GLN A 344 5.79 -6.18 9.24
C GLN A 344 6.85 -5.07 9.28
N SER A 345 6.82 -4.28 10.35
CA SER A 345 7.87 -3.29 10.62
C SER A 345 9.13 -4.02 11.08
N VAL A 346 10.26 -3.71 10.43
CA VAL A 346 11.57 -4.30 10.73
C VAL A 346 12.63 -3.19 10.83
N ARG A 347 13.66 -3.44 11.63
CA ARG A 347 14.83 -2.55 11.77
C ARG A 347 15.98 -3.14 11.00
N LEU A 348 16.56 -2.38 10.08
CA LEU A 348 17.68 -2.82 9.26
C LEU A 348 18.90 -1.93 9.50
N PRO A 349 20.14 -2.47 9.46
CA PRO A 349 21.34 -1.65 9.57
C PRO A 349 21.37 -0.59 8.45
N LEU A 350 21.43 0.68 8.83
CA LEU A 350 21.34 1.80 7.90
C LEU A 350 22.42 1.72 6.80
N MET A 351 23.65 1.40 7.19
CA MET A 351 24.78 1.38 6.26
C MET A 351 24.71 0.26 5.22
N GLU A 352 24.19 -0.90 5.60
CA GLU A 352 23.98 -1.99 4.65
C GLU A 352 22.96 -1.57 3.57
N CYS A 353 21.86 -0.93 3.98
CA CYS A 353 20.84 -0.46 3.04
C CYS A 353 21.35 0.63 2.09
N VAL A 354 22.13 1.60 2.60
CA VAL A 354 22.76 2.65 1.78
C VAL A 354 23.75 2.04 0.79
N GLN A 355 24.62 1.13 1.24
CA GLN A 355 25.59 0.45 0.37
C GLN A 355 24.90 -0.35 -0.73
N MET A 356 23.84 -1.11 -0.39
CA MET A 356 23.05 -1.84 -1.38
C MET A 356 22.42 -0.90 -2.41
N THR A 357 21.92 0.27 -1.99
CA THR A 357 21.31 1.27 -2.88
C THR A 357 22.34 1.80 -3.88
N GLN A 358 23.55 2.12 -3.42
CA GLN A 358 24.67 2.56 -4.27
C GLN A 358 25.13 1.46 -5.24
N GLN A 359 25.11 0.19 -4.81
CA GLN A 359 25.42 -0.95 -5.68
C GLN A 359 24.46 -1.06 -6.87
N VAL A 360 23.19 -0.67 -6.72
CA VAL A 360 22.26 -0.66 -7.86
C VAL A 360 22.71 0.33 -8.92
N GLN A 361 23.08 1.55 -8.52
CA GLN A 361 23.58 2.57 -9.45
C GLN A 361 24.86 2.09 -10.14
N LYS A 362 25.80 1.54 -9.36
CA LYS A 362 27.04 0.97 -9.90
C LYS A 362 26.76 -0.15 -10.91
N ALA A 363 25.81 -1.04 -10.62
CA ALA A 363 25.44 -2.11 -11.54
C ALA A 363 24.86 -1.55 -12.86
N MET A 364 24.04 -0.50 -12.81
CA MET A 364 23.52 0.15 -14.02
C MET A 364 24.63 0.86 -14.82
N ASP A 365 25.54 1.57 -14.15
CA ASP A 365 26.66 2.27 -14.80
C ASP A 365 27.62 1.27 -15.48
N GLU A 366 27.85 0.12 -14.85
CA GLU A 366 28.66 -0.99 -15.36
C GLU A 366 27.87 -1.91 -16.31
N LYS A 367 26.64 -1.52 -16.70
CA LYS A 367 25.75 -2.23 -17.66
C LYS A 367 25.33 -3.64 -17.22
N ARG A 368 25.39 -3.94 -15.93
CA ARG A 368 24.91 -5.18 -15.30
C ARG A 368 23.45 -5.06 -14.88
N PHE A 369 22.56 -4.88 -15.86
CA PHE A 369 21.13 -4.61 -15.62
C PHE A 369 20.38 -5.74 -14.91
N GLU A 370 20.72 -7.00 -15.16
CA GLU A 370 20.10 -8.13 -14.45
C GLU A 370 20.40 -8.09 -12.95
N GLU A 371 21.63 -7.74 -12.57
CA GLU A 371 22.02 -7.54 -11.18
C GLU A 371 21.28 -6.35 -10.57
N ALA A 372 21.14 -5.24 -11.30
CA ALA A 372 20.38 -4.07 -10.84
C ALA A 372 18.91 -4.44 -10.49
N VAL A 373 18.26 -5.26 -11.34
CA VAL A 373 16.90 -5.76 -11.07
C VAL A 373 16.87 -6.65 -9.82
N GLN A 374 17.87 -7.51 -9.63
CA GLN A 374 17.96 -8.38 -8.45
C GLN A 374 18.17 -7.58 -7.16
N LEU A 375 19.05 -6.57 -7.19
CA LEU A 375 19.35 -5.70 -6.05
C LEU A 375 18.16 -4.82 -5.63
N ARG A 376 17.28 -4.44 -6.57
CA ARG A 376 15.98 -3.80 -6.25
C ARG A 376 15.03 -4.73 -5.49
N GLY A 377 15.27 -6.04 -5.52
CA GLY A 377 14.57 -7.04 -4.75
C GLY A 377 13.43 -7.74 -5.49
N ARG A 378 12.91 -8.79 -4.84
CA ARG A 378 11.92 -9.72 -5.43
C ARG A 378 10.61 -9.03 -5.81
N SER A 379 10.21 -7.97 -5.10
CA SER A 379 8.99 -7.22 -5.41
C SER A 379 9.09 -6.58 -6.80
N PHE A 380 10.19 -5.88 -7.08
CA PHE A 380 10.47 -5.26 -8.37
C PHE A 380 10.51 -6.30 -9.49
N GLU A 381 11.29 -7.37 -9.30
CA GLU A 381 11.42 -8.45 -10.28
C GLU A 381 10.06 -9.10 -10.62
N ASN A 382 9.22 -9.32 -9.60
CA ASN A 382 7.88 -9.88 -9.79
C ASN A 382 6.96 -8.93 -10.56
N ASN A 383 6.99 -7.62 -10.26
CA ASN A 383 6.25 -6.62 -11.02
C ASN A 383 6.68 -6.63 -12.50
N LEU A 384 7.99 -6.72 -12.75
CA LEU A 384 8.58 -6.73 -14.08
C LEU A 384 8.20 -7.97 -14.89
N LYS A 385 8.30 -9.16 -14.28
CA LYS A 385 7.88 -10.43 -14.89
C LYS A 385 6.38 -10.41 -15.23
N THR A 386 5.56 -9.92 -14.30
CA THR A 386 4.10 -9.83 -14.50
C THR A 386 3.75 -8.85 -15.62
N TYR A 387 4.40 -7.68 -15.65
CA TYR A 387 4.23 -6.72 -16.74
C TYR A 387 4.58 -7.34 -18.09
N LYS A 388 5.75 -8.00 -18.21
CA LYS A 388 6.17 -8.65 -19.46
C LYS A 388 5.14 -9.67 -19.96
N LEU A 389 4.65 -10.51 -19.05
CA LEU A 389 3.67 -11.57 -19.33
C LEU A 389 2.34 -11.00 -19.86
N LEU A 390 1.89 -9.86 -19.33
CA LEU A 390 0.60 -9.26 -19.66
C LEU A 390 0.65 -8.26 -20.82
N ALA A 391 1.81 -7.65 -21.03
CA ALA A 391 2.02 -6.64 -22.04
C ALA A 391 2.48 -7.27 -23.37
N HIS A 392 3.36 -8.28 -23.36
CA HIS A 392 3.88 -8.91 -24.58
C HIS A 392 3.19 -10.25 -24.82
N ARG A 393 2.29 -10.29 -25.80
CA ARG A 393 1.74 -11.55 -26.32
C ARG A 393 2.73 -12.14 -27.32
N LYS A 394 3.18 -13.37 -27.08
CA LYS A 394 3.92 -14.15 -28.07
C LYS A 394 3.04 -14.46 -29.30
N PRO A 395 3.59 -14.54 -30.51
CA PRO A 395 2.87 -15.03 -31.69
C PRO A 395 2.16 -16.35 -31.40
N GLU A 396 1.02 -16.59 -32.04
CA GLU A 396 0.20 -17.80 -31.80
C GLU A 396 0.95 -19.10 -32.13
N SER A 397 1.91 -19.03 -33.06
CA SER A 397 2.84 -20.12 -33.40
C SER A 397 3.83 -20.49 -32.29
N GLU A 398 4.08 -19.58 -31.35
CA GLU A 398 5.04 -19.76 -30.24
C GLU A 398 4.35 -20.04 -28.90
N LEU A 399 3.02 -19.98 -28.86
CA LEU A 399 2.27 -20.32 -27.66
C LEU A 399 2.32 -21.84 -27.43
N PRO A 400 2.50 -22.30 -26.18
CA PRO A 400 2.40 -23.71 -25.88
C PRO A 400 1.00 -24.20 -26.27
N GLN A 401 0.91 -25.35 -26.93
CA GLN A 401 -0.39 -25.96 -27.23
C GLN A 401 -0.93 -26.64 -25.96
N SER A 402 -2.02 -26.11 -25.42
CA SER A 402 -2.76 -26.74 -24.33
C SER A 402 -4.21 -26.96 -24.76
N ASN A 403 -4.75 -28.14 -24.45
CA ASN A 403 -6.14 -28.48 -24.71
C ASN A 403 -7.05 -28.26 -23.49
N PHE A 404 -6.57 -27.50 -22.49
CA PHE A 404 -7.33 -27.26 -21.26
C PHE A 404 -8.24 -26.03 -21.38
N ASN A 405 -9.48 -26.20 -20.90
CA ASN A 405 -10.46 -25.13 -20.76
C ASN A 405 -10.49 -24.66 -19.30
N VAL A 406 -10.26 -23.38 -19.04
CA VAL A 406 -10.25 -22.79 -17.69
C VAL A 406 -11.37 -21.77 -17.58
N ALA A 407 -12.23 -21.92 -16.57
CA ALA A 407 -13.32 -20.98 -16.30
C ALA A 407 -12.92 -19.96 -15.22
N VAL A 408 -13.31 -18.70 -15.43
CA VAL A 408 -13.15 -17.59 -14.48
C VAL A 408 -14.52 -16.99 -14.17
N LEU A 409 -14.78 -16.73 -12.89
CA LEU A 409 -16.03 -16.11 -12.42
C LEU A 409 -15.84 -15.28 -11.16
N ASN A 410 -16.76 -14.35 -10.94
CA ASN A 410 -16.79 -13.50 -9.76
C ASN A 410 -17.95 -13.89 -8.83
N VAL A 411 -17.68 -13.97 -7.52
CA VAL A 411 -18.65 -14.40 -6.51
C VAL A 411 -18.60 -13.46 -5.29
N GLY A 412 -19.76 -13.16 -4.71
CA GLY A 412 -19.90 -12.23 -3.59
C GLY A 412 -20.30 -10.81 -4.02
N ALA A 413 -20.13 -9.85 -3.11
CA ALA A 413 -20.36 -8.44 -3.41
C ALA A 413 -19.28 -7.87 -4.34
N PRO A 414 -19.59 -6.82 -5.14
CA PRO A 414 -18.60 -6.15 -5.98
C PRO A 414 -17.43 -5.61 -5.16
N ALA A 415 -16.21 -5.81 -5.66
CA ALA A 415 -14.99 -5.26 -5.10
C ALA A 415 -14.13 -4.64 -6.20
N ALA A 416 -13.61 -3.43 -5.94
CA ALA A 416 -12.78 -2.74 -6.90
C ALA A 416 -11.47 -3.51 -7.14
N GLY A 417 -11.20 -3.85 -8.40
CA GLY A 417 -10.03 -4.67 -8.80
C GLY A 417 -10.38 -6.08 -9.28
N MET A 418 -11.63 -6.53 -9.15
CA MET A 418 -12.11 -7.78 -9.75
C MET A 418 -11.82 -7.83 -11.27
N ASN A 419 -12.11 -6.75 -12.00
CA ASN A 419 -11.87 -6.68 -13.44
C ASN A 419 -10.37 -6.76 -13.80
N ALA A 420 -9.49 -6.14 -13.00
CA ALA A 420 -8.05 -6.24 -13.18
C ALA A 420 -7.55 -7.68 -12.99
N ALA A 421 -8.10 -8.38 -11.99
CA ALA A 421 -7.81 -9.79 -11.73
C ALA A 421 -8.31 -10.70 -12.88
N VAL A 422 -9.55 -10.51 -13.36
CA VAL A 422 -10.07 -11.26 -14.53
C VAL A 422 -9.20 -11.03 -15.76
N ARG A 423 -8.87 -9.76 -16.08
CA ARG A 423 -7.99 -9.41 -17.20
C ARG A 423 -6.66 -10.16 -17.13
N SER A 424 -6.05 -10.16 -15.95
CA SER A 424 -4.77 -10.83 -15.74
C SER A 424 -4.92 -12.35 -15.92
N ALA A 425 -5.89 -12.98 -15.26
CA ALA A 425 -6.14 -14.41 -15.38
C ALA A 425 -6.37 -14.86 -16.83
N VAL A 426 -7.20 -14.13 -17.59
CA VAL A 426 -7.48 -14.43 -19.00
C VAL A 426 -6.23 -14.31 -19.85
N ARG A 427 -5.47 -13.22 -19.71
CA ARG A 427 -4.25 -13.02 -20.51
C ARG A 427 -3.18 -14.05 -20.19
N VAL A 428 -2.96 -14.36 -18.92
CA VAL A 428 -1.99 -15.40 -18.52
C VAL A 428 -2.43 -16.76 -19.01
N GLY A 429 -3.71 -17.13 -18.86
CA GLY A 429 -4.20 -18.43 -19.30
C GLY A 429 -4.05 -18.62 -20.81
N ILE A 430 -4.33 -17.59 -21.61
CA ILE A 430 -4.08 -17.60 -23.06
C ILE A 430 -2.58 -17.72 -23.37
N SER A 431 -1.72 -17.01 -22.64
CA SER A 431 -0.26 -17.11 -22.80
C SER A 431 0.30 -18.49 -22.46
N GLU A 432 -0.36 -19.22 -21.54
CA GLU A 432 -0.07 -20.62 -21.19
C GLU A 432 -0.78 -21.62 -22.13
N GLY A 433 -1.48 -21.13 -23.17
CA GLY A 433 -2.11 -21.94 -24.21
C GLY A 433 -3.52 -22.43 -23.90
N HIS A 434 -4.10 -22.05 -22.77
CA HIS A 434 -5.43 -22.50 -22.36
C HIS A 434 -6.55 -21.76 -23.08
N LYS A 435 -7.68 -22.43 -23.27
CA LYS A 435 -8.94 -21.78 -23.68
C LYS A 435 -9.64 -21.23 -22.45
N MET A 436 -9.89 -19.92 -22.47
CA MET A 436 -10.46 -19.23 -21.33
C MET A 436 -11.98 -19.06 -21.50
N PHE A 437 -12.72 -19.37 -20.45
CA PHE A 437 -14.16 -19.17 -20.37
C PHE A 437 -14.50 -18.19 -19.25
N ALA A 438 -15.38 -17.24 -19.54
CA ALA A 438 -15.96 -16.35 -18.57
C ALA A 438 -17.38 -16.82 -18.22
N VAL A 439 -17.66 -16.96 -16.93
CA VAL A 439 -19.01 -17.23 -16.43
C VAL A 439 -19.61 -15.93 -15.93
N SER A 440 -20.79 -15.60 -16.45
CA SER A 440 -21.51 -14.38 -16.02
C SER A 440 -22.27 -14.60 -14.72
N ASP A 441 -22.45 -13.56 -13.91
CA ASP A 441 -23.29 -13.57 -12.70
C ASP A 441 -22.97 -14.67 -11.67
N GLY A 442 -21.69 -15.03 -11.53
CA GLY A 442 -21.22 -16.03 -10.57
C GLY A 442 -21.84 -17.40 -10.77
N PHE A 443 -22.13 -18.12 -9.68
CA PHE A 443 -22.78 -19.44 -9.76
C PHE A 443 -24.22 -19.38 -10.28
N GLU A 444 -24.87 -18.22 -10.21
CA GLU A 444 -26.22 -18.03 -10.74
C GLU A 444 -26.24 -18.17 -12.26
N GLY A 445 -25.36 -17.46 -12.96
CA GLY A 445 -25.21 -17.63 -14.39
C GLY A 445 -24.56 -18.97 -14.76
N PHE A 446 -23.73 -19.54 -13.89
CA PHE A 446 -23.14 -20.86 -14.10
C PHE A 446 -24.22 -21.93 -14.30
N TYR A 447 -25.14 -22.14 -13.34
CA TYR A 447 -26.15 -23.18 -13.49
C TYR A 447 -27.17 -22.88 -14.61
N LYS A 448 -27.27 -21.62 -15.06
CA LYS A 448 -28.07 -21.20 -16.23
C LYS A 448 -27.32 -21.36 -17.56
N GLY A 449 -26.05 -21.78 -17.54
CA GLY A 449 -25.23 -21.99 -18.75
C GLY A 449 -24.74 -20.69 -19.40
N GLN A 450 -24.65 -19.58 -18.65
CA GLN A 450 -24.14 -18.29 -19.13
C GLN A 450 -22.60 -18.28 -19.18
N ILE A 451 -22.05 -19.18 -19.99
CA ILE A 451 -20.62 -19.43 -20.14
C ILE A 451 -20.21 -19.09 -21.57
N LYS A 452 -19.22 -18.21 -21.73
CA LYS A 452 -18.72 -17.75 -23.02
C LYS A 452 -17.21 -17.83 -23.07
N GLU A 453 -16.65 -18.22 -24.21
CA GLU A 453 -15.22 -18.10 -24.48
C GLU A 453 -14.81 -16.63 -24.46
N ILE A 454 -13.74 -16.30 -23.72
CA ILE A 454 -13.21 -14.95 -23.59
C ILE A 454 -11.82 -14.87 -24.20
N LYS A 455 -11.60 -13.86 -25.06
CA LYS A 455 -10.38 -13.66 -25.82
C LYS A 455 -9.53 -12.54 -25.23
N TRP A 456 -8.28 -12.45 -25.70
CA TRP A 456 -7.31 -11.43 -25.25
C TRP A 456 -7.83 -9.99 -25.36
N ALA A 457 -8.54 -9.68 -26.45
CA ALA A 457 -9.05 -8.34 -26.73
C ALA A 457 -10.26 -7.98 -25.85
N ASP A 458 -11.06 -8.97 -25.42
CA ASP A 458 -12.30 -8.77 -24.67
C ASP A 458 -12.04 -8.14 -23.29
N VAL A 459 -10.86 -8.40 -22.72
CA VAL A 459 -10.42 -7.85 -21.41
C VAL A 459 -9.53 -6.60 -21.54
N GLY A 460 -9.45 -6.01 -22.74
CA GLY A 460 -8.74 -4.75 -22.97
C GLY A 460 -9.37 -3.59 -22.18
N GLY A 461 -8.55 -2.79 -21.48
CA GLY A 461 -9.02 -1.63 -20.72
C GLY A 461 -9.68 -1.93 -19.37
N TRP A 462 -9.74 -3.20 -18.93
CA TRP A 462 -10.39 -3.60 -17.69
C TRP A 462 -9.61 -3.26 -16.41
N THR A 463 -8.32 -2.90 -16.51
CA THR A 463 -7.45 -2.70 -15.34
C THR A 463 -7.97 -1.61 -14.40
N GLY A 464 -8.47 -0.49 -14.94
CA GLY A 464 -8.98 0.64 -14.16
C GLY A 464 -10.49 0.63 -13.93
N GLN A 465 -11.20 -0.45 -14.27
CA GLN A 465 -12.66 -0.50 -14.17
C GLN A 465 -13.11 -0.99 -12.80
N GLY A 466 -13.99 -0.22 -12.15
CA GLY A 466 -14.67 -0.60 -10.91
C GLY A 466 -15.70 -1.72 -11.08
N GLY A 467 -16.20 -2.25 -9.96
CA GLY A 467 -17.24 -3.28 -9.95
C GLY A 467 -16.82 -4.61 -10.60
N SER A 468 -17.79 -5.30 -11.22
CA SER A 468 -17.59 -6.58 -11.92
C SER A 468 -18.26 -6.57 -13.29
N LEU A 469 -17.46 -6.60 -14.36
CA LEU A 469 -17.96 -6.67 -15.75
C LEU A 469 -18.52 -8.03 -16.12
N LEU A 470 -18.12 -9.10 -15.41
CA LEU A 470 -18.74 -10.42 -15.54
C LEU A 470 -20.08 -10.51 -14.79
N GLY A 471 -20.41 -9.53 -13.96
CA GLY A 471 -21.45 -9.68 -12.94
C GLY A 471 -20.94 -10.48 -11.74
N THR A 472 -21.56 -10.31 -10.58
CA THR A 472 -21.21 -11.06 -9.37
C THR A 472 -22.46 -11.20 -8.49
N LYS A 473 -22.61 -12.36 -7.85
CA LYS A 473 -23.75 -12.71 -7.01
C LYS A 473 -23.27 -13.44 -5.76
N ARG A 474 -24.05 -13.33 -4.67
CA ARG A 474 -23.83 -14.06 -3.41
C ARG A 474 -24.45 -15.47 -3.42
N THR A 475 -25.06 -15.88 -4.52
CA THR A 475 -25.77 -17.15 -4.67
C THR A 475 -24.81 -18.34 -4.53
N LEU A 476 -25.12 -19.26 -3.62
CA LEU A 476 -24.36 -20.48 -3.35
C LEU A 476 -24.75 -21.64 -4.30
N PRO A 477 -23.83 -22.56 -4.62
CA PRO A 477 -24.07 -23.64 -5.57
C PRO A 477 -24.95 -24.79 -5.04
N ALA A 478 -25.10 -24.98 -3.72
CA ALA A 478 -25.74 -26.14 -3.09
C ALA A 478 -27.05 -26.62 -3.74
N LYS A 479 -27.95 -25.69 -4.11
CA LYS A 479 -29.27 -26.03 -4.68
C LYS A 479 -29.23 -26.46 -6.15
N HIS A 480 -28.11 -26.27 -6.84
CA HIS A 480 -27.98 -26.42 -8.29
C HIS A 480 -26.66 -27.12 -8.70
N ILE A 481 -26.07 -27.92 -7.78
CA ILE A 481 -24.80 -28.62 -8.00
C ILE A 481 -24.87 -29.52 -9.23
N ASP A 482 -25.97 -30.25 -9.42
CA ASP A 482 -26.25 -31.11 -10.56
C ASP A 482 -26.12 -30.35 -11.89
N LYS A 483 -26.77 -29.19 -12.00
CA LYS A 483 -26.73 -28.34 -13.20
C LYS A 483 -25.35 -27.74 -13.44
N ILE A 484 -24.63 -27.38 -12.38
CA ILE A 484 -23.25 -26.87 -12.51
C ILE A 484 -22.35 -27.97 -13.08
N ALA A 485 -22.46 -29.21 -12.57
CA ALA A 485 -21.73 -30.36 -13.11
C ALA A 485 -22.06 -30.60 -14.59
N GLU A 486 -23.34 -30.54 -14.98
CA GLU A 486 -23.74 -30.64 -16.39
C GLU A 486 -23.08 -29.58 -17.28
N GLN A 487 -23.05 -28.32 -16.84
CA GLN A 487 -22.38 -27.26 -17.59
C GLN A 487 -20.86 -27.49 -17.67
N MET A 488 -20.22 -27.90 -16.57
CA MET A 488 -18.79 -28.23 -16.58
C MET A 488 -18.46 -29.34 -17.58
N ARG A 489 -19.32 -30.37 -17.67
CA ARG A 489 -19.20 -31.44 -18.66
C ARG A 489 -19.40 -30.91 -20.09
N LYS A 490 -20.44 -30.11 -20.31
CA LYS A 490 -20.78 -29.53 -21.63
C LYS A 490 -19.66 -28.67 -22.20
N TYR A 491 -19.03 -27.83 -21.37
CA TYR A 491 -17.94 -26.95 -21.78
C TYR A 491 -16.55 -27.57 -21.56
N ASN A 492 -16.48 -28.82 -21.09
CA ASN A 492 -15.25 -29.54 -20.77
C ASN A 492 -14.30 -28.72 -19.86
N ILE A 493 -14.83 -28.11 -18.80
CA ILE A 493 -14.04 -27.26 -17.90
C ILE A 493 -13.03 -28.10 -17.10
N ASN A 494 -11.76 -27.75 -17.18
CA ASN A 494 -10.65 -28.49 -16.57
C ASN A 494 -10.07 -27.80 -15.34
N ALA A 495 -10.32 -26.50 -15.13
CA ALA A 495 -9.97 -25.78 -13.92
C ALA A 495 -10.93 -24.61 -13.68
N LEU A 496 -11.08 -24.21 -12.42
CA LEU A 496 -11.93 -23.08 -12.01
C LEU A 496 -11.13 -22.06 -11.21
N LEU A 497 -11.20 -20.79 -11.61
CA LEU A 497 -10.69 -19.64 -10.86
C LEU A 497 -11.85 -18.76 -10.40
N VAL A 498 -12.07 -18.69 -9.10
CA VAL A 498 -13.13 -17.88 -8.47
C VAL A 498 -12.51 -16.63 -7.85
N ILE A 499 -13.05 -15.46 -8.16
CA ILE A 499 -12.59 -14.18 -7.62
C ILE A 499 -13.71 -13.63 -6.73
N GLY A 500 -13.49 -13.53 -5.43
CA GLY A 500 -14.60 -13.18 -4.54
C GLY A 500 -14.31 -13.14 -3.06
N GLY A 501 -15.35 -12.81 -2.31
CA GLY A 501 -15.32 -12.67 -0.85
C GLY A 501 -15.52 -14.00 -0.12
N PHE A 502 -16.08 -13.93 1.08
CA PHE A 502 -16.36 -15.10 1.91
C PHE A 502 -17.30 -16.10 1.22
N GLU A 503 -18.29 -15.62 0.47
CA GLU A 503 -19.20 -16.49 -0.29
C GLU A 503 -18.47 -17.33 -1.34
N ALA A 504 -17.38 -16.82 -1.93
CA ALA A 504 -16.58 -17.59 -2.88
C ALA A 504 -15.86 -18.78 -2.21
N LEU A 505 -15.38 -18.58 -0.98
CA LEU A 505 -14.79 -19.64 -0.18
C LEU A 505 -15.83 -20.72 0.12
N GLU A 506 -17.02 -20.32 0.58
CA GLU A 506 -18.13 -21.22 0.88
C GLU A 506 -18.57 -22.00 -0.36
N CYS A 507 -18.71 -21.33 -1.51
CA CYS A 507 -19.06 -21.99 -2.77
C CYS A 507 -18.05 -23.08 -3.13
N LEU A 508 -16.76 -22.79 -3.00
CA LEU A 508 -15.73 -23.76 -3.35
C LEU A 508 -15.67 -24.93 -2.36
N LEU A 509 -15.95 -24.71 -1.07
CA LEU A 509 -16.08 -25.79 -0.08
C LEU A 509 -17.22 -26.73 -0.45
N GLN A 510 -18.38 -26.20 -0.83
CA GLN A 510 -19.52 -27.01 -1.30
C GLN A 510 -19.18 -27.83 -2.55
N LEU A 511 -18.46 -27.24 -3.52
CA LEU A 511 -17.97 -27.99 -4.69
C LEU A 511 -16.95 -29.07 -4.31
N TYR A 512 -16.09 -28.80 -3.33
CA TYR A 512 -15.11 -29.76 -2.83
C TYR A 512 -15.78 -30.97 -2.18
N GLU A 513 -16.76 -30.76 -1.30
CA GLU A 513 -17.55 -31.83 -0.68
C GLU A 513 -18.31 -32.67 -1.72
N ALA A 514 -18.83 -32.01 -2.76
CA ALA A 514 -19.56 -32.64 -3.84
C ALA A 514 -18.70 -33.51 -4.78
N ARG A 515 -17.36 -33.47 -4.69
CA ARG A 515 -16.46 -34.31 -5.51
C ARG A 515 -16.68 -35.82 -5.33
N SER A 516 -17.15 -36.21 -4.15
CA SER A 516 -17.52 -37.61 -3.86
C SER A 516 -18.63 -38.11 -4.78
N SER A 517 -19.52 -37.21 -5.21
CA SER A 517 -20.72 -37.52 -5.99
C SER A 517 -20.60 -37.12 -7.46
N TYR A 518 -19.75 -36.14 -7.79
CA TYR A 518 -19.60 -35.59 -9.14
C TYR A 518 -18.12 -35.53 -9.54
N GLY A 519 -17.75 -36.36 -10.52
CA GLY A 519 -16.38 -36.41 -11.04
C GLY A 519 -15.94 -35.12 -11.75
N GLU A 520 -16.89 -34.29 -12.19
CA GLU A 520 -16.64 -33.00 -12.84
C GLU A 520 -15.95 -32.00 -11.90
N PHE A 521 -16.18 -32.10 -10.59
CA PHE A 521 -15.54 -31.20 -9.62
C PHE A 521 -14.13 -31.65 -9.23
N CYS A 522 -13.69 -32.83 -9.66
CA CYS A 522 -12.33 -33.36 -9.44
C CYS A 522 -11.31 -32.69 -10.37
N ILE A 523 -11.28 -31.36 -10.33
CA ILE A 523 -10.41 -30.47 -11.08
C ILE A 523 -9.72 -29.47 -10.13
N PRO A 524 -8.63 -28.81 -10.53
CA PRO A 524 -8.07 -27.69 -9.77
C PRO A 524 -9.11 -26.57 -9.55
N LEU A 525 -9.35 -26.26 -8.28
CA LEU A 525 -10.18 -25.14 -7.84
C LEU A 525 -9.28 -24.12 -7.15
N CYS A 526 -9.33 -22.87 -7.60
CA CYS A 526 -8.50 -21.79 -7.08
C CYS A 526 -9.35 -20.57 -6.74
N MET A 527 -9.07 -19.92 -5.61
CA MET A 527 -9.76 -18.71 -5.17
C MET A 527 -8.78 -17.53 -5.07
N LEU A 528 -9.26 -16.36 -5.51
CA LEU A 528 -8.65 -15.05 -5.21
C LEU A 528 -9.56 -14.26 -4.26
N PRO A 529 -9.03 -13.77 -3.13
CA PRO A 529 -9.80 -12.97 -2.18
C PRO A 529 -10.09 -11.57 -2.75
N ALA A 530 -11.36 -11.25 -2.97
CA ALA A 530 -11.84 -9.96 -3.45
C ALA A 530 -13.09 -9.53 -2.68
N THR A 531 -12.92 -8.59 -1.75
CA THR A 531 -13.95 -8.02 -0.90
C THR A 531 -13.42 -6.74 -0.27
N ILE A 532 -14.29 -5.77 0.02
CA ILE A 532 -13.88 -4.59 0.79
C ILE A 532 -13.65 -4.94 2.27
N SER A 533 -14.34 -5.96 2.78
CA SER A 533 -14.37 -6.27 4.22
C SER A 533 -13.07 -6.88 4.74
N ASN A 534 -12.21 -7.38 3.85
CA ASN A 534 -11.01 -8.14 4.21
C ASN A 534 -11.25 -9.30 5.20
N ASN A 535 -12.40 -9.98 5.04
CA ASN A 535 -12.87 -11.04 5.93
C ASN A 535 -12.66 -12.45 5.36
N VAL A 536 -11.83 -12.61 4.32
CA VAL A 536 -11.56 -13.94 3.75
C VAL A 536 -10.49 -14.63 4.58
N PRO A 537 -10.79 -15.78 5.22
CA PRO A 537 -9.81 -16.50 6.03
C PRO A 537 -8.54 -16.85 5.27
N GLY A 538 -7.41 -16.74 5.97
CA GLY A 538 -6.08 -17.16 5.55
C GLY A 538 -5.31 -16.20 4.64
N THR A 539 -5.91 -15.10 4.19
CA THR A 539 -5.18 -13.96 3.61
C THR A 539 -5.14 -12.79 4.58
N ASN A 540 -4.08 -11.97 4.49
CA ASN A 540 -4.00 -10.71 5.24
C ASN A 540 -4.69 -9.55 4.51
N LEU A 541 -4.86 -9.68 3.20
CA LEU A 541 -5.36 -8.64 2.30
C LEU A 541 -6.28 -9.24 1.26
N SER A 542 -7.26 -8.46 0.83
CA SER A 542 -8.21 -8.81 -0.22
C SER A 542 -8.31 -7.66 -1.21
N ILE A 543 -8.59 -8.01 -2.47
CA ILE A 543 -8.74 -7.03 -3.55
C ILE A 543 -9.99 -6.20 -3.27
N GLY A 544 -9.83 -4.88 -3.21
CA GLY A 544 -10.90 -3.89 -3.00
C GLY A 544 -10.84 -3.22 -1.63
N ALA A 545 -10.10 -3.79 -0.67
CA ALA A 545 -10.01 -3.24 0.68
C ALA A 545 -9.25 -1.90 0.71
N ASP A 546 -8.19 -1.74 -0.08
CA ASP A 546 -7.44 -0.47 -0.14
C ASP A 546 -8.27 0.65 -0.79
N THR A 547 -9.02 0.34 -1.85
CA THR A 547 -9.96 1.28 -2.47
C THR A 547 -10.99 1.74 -1.44
N ALA A 548 -11.52 0.83 -0.63
CA ALA A 548 -12.48 1.16 0.42
C ALA A 548 -11.87 2.03 1.52
N LEU A 549 -10.64 1.72 1.95
CA LEU A 549 -9.92 2.55 2.91
C LEU A 549 -9.71 3.98 2.40
N ASN A 550 -9.32 4.15 1.13
CA ASN A 550 -9.17 5.48 0.55
C ASN A 550 -10.51 6.24 0.49
N ALA A 551 -11.62 5.57 0.16
CA ALA A 551 -12.95 6.18 0.19
C ALA A 551 -13.38 6.61 1.60
N ILE A 552 -13.09 5.78 2.62
CA ILE A 552 -13.34 6.12 4.03
C ILE A 552 -12.49 7.33 4.44
N VAL A 553 -11.19 7.28 4.17
CA VAL A 553 -10.24 8.34 4.55
C VAL A 553 -10.58 9.67 3.90
N GLU A 554 -10.90 9.68 2.60
CA GLU A 554 -11.32 10.89 1.90
C GLU A 554 -12.61 11.47 2.49
N THR A 555 -13.57 10.61 2.83
CA THR A 555 -14.82 11.04 3.45
C THR A 555 -14.59 11.60 4.86
N CYS A 556 -13.75 10.94 5.67
CA CYS A 556 -13.37 11.41 6.99
C CYS A 556 -12.62 12.74 6.93
N ASP A 557 -11.77 12.97 5.93
CA ASP A 557 -11.06 14.25 5.79
C ASP A 557 -12.03 15.40 5.48
N ARG A 558 -13.01 15.17 4.59
CA ARG A 558 -14.09 16.14 4.30
C ARG A 558 -14.95 16.42 5.54
N ILE A 559 -15.27 15.38 6.31
CA ILE A 559 -16.03 15.50 7.56
C ILE A 559 -15.23 16.26 8.62
N LYS A 560 -13.93 15.96 8.79
CA LYS A 560 -13.03 16.67 9.70
C LYS A 560 -12.89 18.15 9.34
N GLN A 561 -12.89 18.48 8.05
CA GLN A 561 -12.91 19.86 7.59
C GLN A 561 -14.20 20.57 8.01
N SER A 562 -15.36 19.91 7.86
CA SER A 562 -16.64 20.45 8.36
C SER A 562 -16.64 20.62 9.88
N ALA A 563 -16.19 19.62 10.64
CA ALA A 563 -16.11 19.67 12.11
C ALA A 563 -15.21 20.80 12.60
N SER A 564 -14.07 21.01 11.93
CA SER A 564 -13.12 22.07 12.27
C SER A 564 -13.68 23.47 12.01
N GLY A 565 -14.55 23.61 11.00
CA GLY A 565 -15.21 24.88 10.68
C GLY A 565 -16.27 25.28 11.70
N THR A 566 -17.08 24.32 12.16
CA THR A 566 -18.12 24.60 13.18
C THR A 566 -17.58 24.60 14.60
N LYS A 567 -16.46 23.91 14.84
CA LYS A 567 -15.89 23.61 16.17
C LYS A 567 -16.87 22.85 17.06
N HIS A 568 -16.37 22.36 18.21
CA HIS A 568 -17.16 21.67 19.23
C HIS A 568 -18.10 20.60 18.66
N ARG A 569 -17.60 19.80 17.73
CA ARG A 569 -18.41 18.81 17.00
C ARG A 569 -17.74 17.45 16.94
N VAL A 570 -18.51 16.41 17.21
CA VAL A 570 -18.11 15.00 17.11
C VAL A 570 -18.91 14.31 16.00
N PHE A 571 -18.23 13.54 15.15
CA PHE A 571 -18.89 12.74 14.12
C PHE A 571 -18.80 11.26 14.46
N ILE A 572 -19.94 10.58 14.45
CA ILE A 572 -20.05 9.13 14.58
C ILE A 572 -20.27 8.58 13.16
N ILE A 573 -19.31 7.81 12.65
CA ILE A 573 -19.29 7.30 11.29
C ILE A 573 -19.39 5.78 11.31
N GLU A 574 -20.43 5.25 10.65
CA GLU A 574 -20.56 3.82 10.45
C GLU A 574 -19.83 3.38 9.17
N THR A 575 -18.96 2.37 9.32
CA THR A 575 -18.21 1.75 8.23
C THR A 575 -18.67 0.32 7.97
N MET A 576 -18.54 -0.13 6.72
CA MET A 576 -18.83 -1.52 6.35
C MET A 576 -17.75 -2.49 6.89
N GLY A 577 -18.01 -3.78 6.76
CA GLY A 577 -17.05 -4.84 7.09
C GLY A 577 -17.72 -6.15 7.54
N GLY A 578 -19.05 -6.18 7.65
CA GLY A 578 -19.75 -7.18 8.43
C GLY A 578 -19.21 -7.18 9.84
N TYR A 579 -18.88 -8.36 10.36
CA TYR A 579 -18.21 -8.52 11.66
C TYR A 579 -16.69 -8.26 11.62
N CYS A 580 -16.09 -8.00 10.44
CA CYS A 580 -14.67 -7.72 10.36
C CYS A 580 -14.42 -6.22 10.52
N GLY A 581 -13.74 -5.86 11.61
CA GLY A 581 -13.36 -4.50 11.98
C GLY A 581 -12.21 -3.92 11.16
N TYR A 582 -11.68 -4.60 10.14
CA TYR A 582 -10.52 -4.14 9.37
C TYR A 582 -10.70 -2.71 8.83
N LEU A 583 -11.80 -2.41 8.14
CA LEU A 583 -12.06 -1.08 7.58
C LEU A 583 -12.23 -0.01 8.67
N ALA A 584 -12.90 -0.35 9.78
CA ALA A 584 -13.11 0.56 10.90
C ALA A 584 -11.78 0.90 11.61
N SER A 585 -10.98 -0.11 11.95
CA SER A 585 -9.72 0.05 12.67
C SER A 585 -8.65 0.73 11.81
N VAL A 586 -8.45 0.23 10.59
CA VAL A 586 -7.42 0.73 9.69
C VAL A 586 -7.82 2.08 9.10
N GLY A 587 -9.10 2.27 8.77
CA GLY A 587 -9.65 3.56 8.37
C GLY A 587 -9.57 4.58 9.51
N GLY A 588 -9.83 4.16 10.75
CA GLY A 588 -9.68 4.99 11.94
C GLY A 588 -8.24 5.47 12.15
N LEU A 589 -7.27 4.57 11.99
CA LEU A 589 -5.85 4.91 12.05
C LEU A 589 -5.47 5.95 10.97
N ALA A 590 -5.87 5.72 9.73
CA ALA A 590 -5.55 6.59 8.59
C ALA A 590 -6.30 7.94 8.62
N ALA A 591 -7.50 7.98 9.21
CA ALA A 591 -8.28 9.20 9.42
C ALA A 591 -7.82 9.98 10.67
N GLY A 592 -7.15 9.31 11.60
CA GLY A 592 -6.81 9.85 12.92
C GLY A 592 -8.05 10.00 13.79
N ALA A 593 -8.88 8.96 13.82
CA ALA A 593 -10.07 8.87 14.64
C ALA A 593 -9.73 8.74 16.13
N ASP A 594 -10.60 9.27 16.98
CA ASP A 594 -10.50 9.19 18.44
C ASP A 594 -11.00 7.84 18.98
N ALA A 595 -11.87 7.17 18.22
CA ALA A 595 -12.31 5.82 18.52
C ALA A 595 -12.64 5.06 17.24
N ALA A 596 -12.48 3.73 17.29
CA ALA A 596 -12.95 2.79 16.30
C ALA A 596 -13.55 1.59 17.05
N TYR A 597 -14.87 1.47 17.05
CA TYR A 597 -15.60 0.39 17.71
C TYR A 597 -15.78 -0.78 16.75
N ILE A 598 -15.30 -1.95 17.13
CA ILE A 598 -15.28 -3.15 16.29
C ILE A 598 -15.82 -4.37 17.05
N PHE A 599 -16.13 -5.43 16.31
CA PHE A 599 -16.66 -6.66 16.91
C PHE A 599 -15.57 -7.45 17.63
N GLU A 600 -14.33 -7.41 17.12
CA GLU A 600 -13.21 -8.19 17.63
C GLU A 600 -12.66 -7.67 18.97
N GLU A 601 -12.98 -6.42 19.35
CA GLU A 601 -12.63 -5.81 20.64
C GLU A 601 -13.95 -5.47 21.36
N PRO A 602 -14.44 -6.34 22.28
CA PRO A 602 -15.65 -6.07 23.03
C PRO A 602 -15.52 -4.76 23.82
N PHE A 603 -16.59 -3.97 23.80
CA PHE A 603 -16.69 -2.72 24.55
C PHE A 603 -18.02 -2.67 25.31
N ASP A 604 -17.97 -2.15 26.53
CA ASP A 604 -19.13 -1.94 27.37
C ASP A 604 -19.49 -0.44 27.51
N ILE A 605 -20.49 -0.13 28.34
CA ILE A 605 -20.95 1.25 28.53
C ILE A 605 -19.88 2.14 29.20
N ARG A 606 -18.98 1.56 30.02
CA ARG A 606 -17.89 2.29 30.68
C ARG A 606 -16.81 2.68 29.67
N ASP A 607 -16.54 1.81 28.69
CA ASP A 607 -15.62 2.14 27.60
C ASP A 607 -16.14 3.31 26.75
N LEU A 608 -17.45 3.33 26.47
CA LEU A 608 -18.09 4.46 25.80
C LEU A 608 -18.02 5.74 26.64
N GLN A 609 -18.34 5.65 27.93
CA GLN A 609 -18.29 6.79 28.85
C GLN A 609 -16.87 7.37 28.96
N SER A 610 -15.86 6.52 29.10
CA SER A 610 -14.45 6.92 29.13
C SER A 610 -14.04 7.70 27.86
N ASN A 611 -14.51 7.27 26.69
CA ASN A 611 -14.22 7.99 25.45
C ASN A 611 -14.93 9.35 25.36
N VAL A 612 -16.16 9.45 25.87
CA VAL A 612 -16.89 10.72 25.96
C VAL A 612 -16.18 11.69 26.91
N GLU A 613 -15.72 11.22 28.07
CA GLU A 613 -14.94 12.00 29.02
C GLU A 613 -13.63 12.50 28.37
N HIS A 614 -12.92 11.64 27.65
CA HIS A 614 -11.73 12.02 26.89
C HIS A 614 -12.03 13.11 25.86
N LEU A 615 -13.09 12.97 25.06
CA LEU A 615 -13.48 14.00 24.09
C LEU A 615 -13.90 15.30 24.77
N THR A 616 -14.55 15.23 25.92
CA THR A 616 -14.93 16.40 26.72
C THR A 616 -13.70 17.18 27.17
N GLU A 617 -12.65 16.51 27.65
CA GLU A 617 -11.37 17.13 27.97
C GLU A 617 -10.67 17.66 26.72
N LYS A 618 -10.71 16.91 25.61
CA LYS A 618 -10.12 17.33 24.33
C LYS A 618 -10.74 18.63 23.83
N MET A 619 -12.04 18.86 24.01
CA MET A 619 -12.70 20.12 23.60
C MET A 619 -12.22 21.36 24.37
N LYS A 620 -11.54 21.19 25.52
CA LYS A 620 -10.90 22.30 26.25
C LYS A 620 -9.58 22.74 25.60
N THR A 621 -9.01 21.89 24.73
CA THR A 621 -7.79 22.21 23.97
C THR A 621 -8.12 23.06 22.73
N SER A 622 -7.09 23.39 21.94
CA SER A 622 -7.27 24.06 20.64
C SER A 622 -7.93 23.18 19.57
N ILE A 623 -8.00 21.85 19.77
CA ILE A 623 -8.52 20.91 18.78
C ILE A 623 -9.94 20.49 19.18
N GLN A 624 -10.88 21.34 18.80
CA GLN A 624 -12.28 21.21 19.19
C GLN A 624 -13.08 20.38 18.18
N ARG A 625 -12.66 19.13 17.94
CA ARG A 625 -13.34 18.19 17.05
C ARG A 625 -13.15 16.75 17.51
N GLY A 626 -14.15 15.90 17.25
CA GLY A 626 -14.06 14.45 17.47
C GLY A 626 -14.46 13.64 16.25
N LEU A 627 -13.83 12.48 16.08
CA LEU A 627 -14.17 11.52 15.04
C LEU A 627 -14.20 10.11 15.62
N VAL A 628 -15.37 9.48 15.56
CA VAL A 628 -15.63 8.13 16.08
C VAL A 628 -16.05 7.26 14.90
N LEU A 629 -15.34 6.17 14.66
CA LEU A 629 -15.74 5.15 13.69
C LEU A 629 -16.41 3.99 14.42
N ARG A 630 -17.40 3.38 13.77
CA ARG A 630 -18.09 2.20 14.25
C ARG A 630 -18.24 1.21 13.10
N ASN A 631 -17.75 -0.01 13.27
CA ASN A 631 -18.07 -1.10 12.35
C ASN A 631 -19.58 -1.44 12.44
N GLU A 632 -20.21 -1.69 11.30
CA GLU A 632 -21.67 -1.90 11.18
C GLU A 632 -22.23 -2.96 12.15
N ASN A 633 -21.47 -4.06 12.38
CA ASN A 633 -21.87 -5.17 13.25
C ASN A 633 -21.01 -5.27 14.52
N SER A 634 -20.45 -4.16 15.01
CA SER A 634 -19.58 -4.17 16.19
C SER A 634 -20.30 -4.61 17.47
N ASN A 635 -21.59 -4.30 17.58
CA ASN A 635 -22.44 -4.66 18.71
C ASN A 635 -23.92 -4.62 18.30
N GLU A 636 -24.73 -5.57 18.78
CA GLU A 636 -26.17 -5.66 18.47
C GLU A 636 -26.99 -4.53 19.13
N ASN A 637 -26.63 -4.14 20.35
CA ASN A 637 -27.39 -3.17 21.15
C ASN A 637 -26.82 -1.75 21.00
N TYR A 638 -25.50 -1.62 20.99
CA TYR A 638 -24.80 -0.35 20.83
C TYR A 638 -24.69 0.01 19.35
N THR A 639 -25.85 0.30 18.77
CA THR A 639 -26.01 0.74 17.38
C THR A 639 -25.37 2.12 17.16
N THR A 640 -25.19 2.51 15.89
CA THR A 640 -24.75 3.87 15.53
C THR A 640 -25.65 4.94 16.16
N ASP A 641 -26.95 4.66 16.27
CA ASP A 641 -27.93 5.58 16.85
C ASP A 641 -27.79 5.67 18.36
N PHE A 642 -27.56 4.54 19.02
CA PHE A 642 -27.29 4.51 20.46
C PHE A 642 -26.03 5.32 20.81
N ILE A 643 -24.91 5.06 20.11
CA ILE A 643 -23.65 5.78 20.36
C ILE A 643 -23.81 7.27 20.07
N TYR A 644 -24.50 7.62 18.97
CA TYR A 644 -24.82 9.02 18.66
C TYR A 644 -25.62 9.70 19.77
N GLN A 645 -26.66 9.03 20.29
CA GLN A 645 -27.50 9.56 21.37
C GLN A 645 -26.70 9.75 22.66
N LEU A 646 -25.90 8.74 23.05
CA LEU A 646 -25.05 8.79 24.23
C LEU A 646 -24.08 9.99 24.18
N TYR A 647 -23.32 10.12 23.09
CA TYR A 647 -22.36 11.21 22.93
C TYR A 647 -23.06 12.57 22.85
N SER A 648 -24.25 12.65 22.27
CA SER A 648 -25.03 13.89 22.19
C SER A 648 -25.54 14.34 23.56
N GLU A 649 -25.95 13.39 24.40
CA GLU A 649 -26.52 13.66 25.72
C GLU A 649 -25.43 14.03 26.73
N GLU A 650 -24.39 13.21 26.83
CA GLU A 650 -23.29 13.43 27.77
C GLU A 650 -22.38 14.60 27.33
N GLY A 651 -22.31 14.90 26.02
CA GLY A 651 -21.61 16.06 25.49
C GLY A 651 -22.35 17.39 25.66
N LYS A 652 -23.56 17.41 26.23
CA LYS A 652 -24.38 18.63 26.37
C LYS A 652 -23.61 19.74 27.07
N GLY A 653 -23.61 20.92 26.43
CA GLY A 653 -22.88 22.10 26.91
C GLY A 653 -21.40 22.14 26.51
N VAL A 654 -20.86 21.08 25.90
CA VAL A 654 -19.45 21.01 25.48
C VAL A 654 -19.30 20.78 23.97
N PHE A 655 -20.05 19.86 23.38
CA PHE A 655 -20.04 19.59 21.94
C PHE A 655 -21.38 19.04 21.42
N ASP A 656 -21.63 19.18 20.12
CA ASP A 656 -22.73 18.51 19.44
C ASP A 656 -22.24 17.33 18.59
N CYS A 657 -23.15 16.42 18.25
CA CYS A 657 -22.83 15.25 17.43
C CYS A 657 -23.54 15.26 16.08
N ARG A 658 -22.95 14.57 15.10
CA ARG A 658 -23.62 14.15 13.86
C ARG A 658 -23.30 12.69 13.58
N LYS A 659 -24.25 11.98 12.96
CA LYS A 659 -24.05 10.60 12.51
C LYS A 659 -24.00 10.54 10.99
N ASN A 660 -23.13 9.70 10.44
CA ASN A 660 -23.07 9.40 9.02
C ASN A 660 -22.89 7.89 8.80
N VAL A 661 -23.80 7.28 8.06
CA VAL A 661 -23.64 5.91 7.58
C VAL A 661 -23.08 5.99 6.17
N LEU A 662 -21.82 5.60 5.97
CA LEU A 662 -21.18 5.70 4.66
C LEU A 662 -21.87 4.78 3.64
N GLY A 663 -22.20 3.55 4.07
CA GLY A 663 -22.83 2.57 3.21
C GLY A 663 -21.98 2.22 1.98
N HIS A 664 -22.65 1.92 0.87
CA HIS A 664 -22.03 1.27 -0.30
C HIS A 664 -21.05 2.15 -1.08
N MET A 665 -20.99 3.47 -0.84
CA MET A 665 -19.97 4.33 -1.46
C MET A 665 -18.54 3.91 -1.09
N GLN A 666 -18.39 3.16 0.02
CA GLN A 666 -17.13 2.53 0.42
C GLN A 666 -16.62 1.49 -0.57
N GLN A 667 -17.45 0.95 -1.47
CA GLN A 667 -16.96 0.08 -2.55
C GLN A 667 -16.04 0.81 -3.54
N GLY A 668 -16.08 2.14 -3.53
CA GLY A 668 -15.32 2.99 -4.42
C GLY A 668 -15.89 3.04 -5.84
N GLY A 669 -15.27 3.87 -6.67
CA GLY A 669 -15.51 3.93 -8.10
C GLY A 669 -14.48 3.10 -8.84
N ALA A 670 -13.47 3.76 -9.40
CA ALA A 670 -12.31 3.09 -9.95
C ALA A 670 -11.43 2.48 -8.84
N PRO A 671 -10.83 1.30 -9.04
CA PRO A 671 -9.91 0.71 -8.08
C PRO A 671 -8.68 1.59 -7.86
N SER A 672 -8.21 1.63 -6.62
CA SER A 672 -6.91 2.21 -6.27
C SER A 672 -5.78 1.50 -7.02
N PRO A 673 -4.63 2.16 -7.23
CA PRO A 673 -3.50 1.52 -7.89
C PRO A 673 -3.02 0.26 -7.15
N PHE A 674 -3.13 0.24 -5.82
CA PHE A 674 -2.84 -0.94 -5.01
C PHE A 674 -3.73 -2.11 -5.44
N ASP A 675 -5.05 -1.93 -5.46
CA ASP A 675 -5.99 -3.00 -5.80
C ASP A 675 -5.89 -3.45 -7.27
N ARG A 676 -5.62 -2.51 -8.20
CA ARG A 676 -5.32 -2.85 -9.61
C ARG A 676 -4.14 -3.80 -9.71
N ASN A 677 -3.04 -3.45 -9.06
CA ASN A 677 -1.81 -4.22 -9.10
C ASN A 677 -1.89 -5.51 -8.28
N PHE A 678 -2.55 -5.48 -7.12
CA PHE A 678 -2.75 -6.65 -6.29
C PHE A 678 -3.58 -7.70 -7.02
N GLY A 679 -4.74 -7.30 -7.57
CA GLY A 679 -5.58 -8.15 -8.40
C GLY A 679 -4.83 -8.71 -9.61
N THR A 680 -4.08 -7.86 -10.30
CA THR A 680 -3.28 -8.28 -11.47
C THR A 680 -2.22 -9.32 -11.11
N LYS A 681 -1.45 -9.08 -10.04
CA LYS A 681 -0.32 -9.96 -9.66
C LYS A 681 -0.80 -11.29 -9.09
N ILE A 682 -1.79 -11.27 -8.21
CA ILE A 682 -2.28 -12.50 -7.57
C ILE A 682 -3.00 -13.40 -8.58
N ALA A 683 -3.73 -12.82 -9.53
CA ALA A 683 -4.36 -13.57 -10.62
C ALA A 683 -3.35 -14.21 -11.57
N ALA A 684 -2.27 -13.51 -11.92
CA ALA A 684 -1.21 -14.08 -12.74
C ALA A 684 -0.57 -15.31 -12.06
N LYS A 685 -0.25 -15.19 -10.77
CA LYS A 685 0.29 -16.30 -9.97
C LYS A 685 -0.70 -17.47 -9.85
N ALA A 686 -1.98 -17.18 -9.64
CA ALA A 686 -3.02 -18.19 -9.55
C ALA A 686 -3.16 -18.97 -10.87
N MET A 687 -3.08 -18.29 -12.00
CA MET A 687 -3.16 -18.95 -13.30
C MET A 687 -1.93 -19.81 -13.59
N GLN A 688 -0.72 -19.31 -13.29
CA GLN A 688 0.50 -20.13 -13.38
C GLN A 688 0.43 -21.39 -12.52
N TRP A 689 -0.18 -21.30 -11.33
CA TRP A 689 -0.43 -22.46 -10.49
C TRP A 689 -1.41 -23.44 -11.11
N ILE A 690 -2.53 -22.95 -11.67
CA ILE A 690 -3.51 -23.77 -12.41
C ILE A 690 -2.81 -24.51 -13.55
N SER A 691 -2.05 -23.81 -14.38
CA SER A 691 -1.31 -24.39 -15.51
C SER A 691 -0.34 -25.48 -15.05
N LYS A 692 0.43 -25.22 -13.98
CA LYS A 692 1.32 -26.22 -13.39
C LYS A 692 0.56 -27.46 -12.94
N LYS A 693 -0.58 -27.29 -12.25
CA LYS A 693 -1.39 -28.40 -11.75
C LYS A 693 -2.01 -29.24 -12.86
N LEU A 694 -2.55 -28.59 -13.89
CA LEU A 694 -3.10 -29.28 -15.06
C LEU A 694 -2.03 -30.14 -15.76
N ASN A 695 -0.82 -29.61 -15.92
CA ASN A 695 0.29 -30.34 -16.52
C ASN A 695 0.80 -31.51 -15.66
N GLU A 696 0.82 -31.35 -14.33
CA GLU A 696 1.16 -32.43 -13.39
C GLU A 696 0.15 -33.58 -13.42
N SER A 697 -1.15 -33.26 -13.43
CA SER A 697 -2.23 -34.26 -13.41
C SER A 697 -2.32 -35.04 -14.72
N TYR A 698 -2.19 -34.37 -15.87
CA TYR A 698 -2.29 -35.03 -17.18
C TYR A 698 -1.15 -36.02 -17.43
N ARG A 699 0.09 -35.69 -17.02
CA ARG A 699 1.25 -36.58 -17.20
C ARG A 699 1.18 -37.88 -16.40
N LYS A 700 0.43 -37.91 -15.30
CA LYS A 700 0.31 -39.10 -14.44
C LYS A 700 -0.88 -40.00 -14.78
N GLY A 701 -1.77 -39.58 -15.69
CA GLY A 701 -3.02 -40.32 -15.98
C GLY A 701 -3.95 -40.48 -14.76
N MET A 702 -3.64 -39.80 -13.64
CA MET A 702 -4.38 -39.94 -12.39
C MET A 702 -5.56 -38.97 -12.39
N LYS A 703 -6.78 -39.51 -12.43
CA LYS A 703 -7.93 -38.86 -11.78
C LYS A 703 -7.72 -38.98 -10.27
N ASP A 704 -6.79 -38.21 -9.73
CA ASP A 704 -6.43 -38.32 -8.32
C ASP A 704 -7.51 -37.61 -7.48
N ASN A 705 -8.21 -38.34 -6.61
CA ASN A 705 -9.11 -37.73 -5.62
C ASN A 705 -8.35 -36.84 -4.60
N SER A 706 -7.01 -36.78 -4.69
CA SER A 706 -6.13 -35.95 -3.86
C SER A 706 -6.02 -34.48 -4.29
N TYR A 707 -6.83 -33.97 -5.24
CA TYR A 707 -6.82 -32.56 -5.62
C TYR A 707 -7.01 -31.68 -4.38
N ALA A 708 -5.91 -31.12 -3.88
CA ALA A 708 -5.97 -30.25 -2.73
C ALA A 708 -6.71 -28.96 -3.09
N PHE A 709 -7.62 -28.54 -2.21
CA PHE A 709 -8.20 -27.21 -2.23
C PHE A 709 -7.09 -26.21 -1.95
N HIS A 710 -6.89 -25.25 -2.85
CA HIS A 710 -5.88 -24.21 -2.68
C HIS A 710 -6.52 -22.85 -2.86
N VAL A 711 -6.66 -22.13 -1.75
CA VAL A 711 -6.85 -20.68 -1.79
C VAL A 711 -5.46 -20.08 -1.96
N VAL A 712 -5.29 -19.18 -2.93
CA VAL A 712 -4.01 -18.47 -3.08
C VAL A 712 -3.93 -17.44 -1.96
N MET A 713 -3.14 -17.75 -0.95
CA MET A 713 -3.08 -16.99 0.30
C MET A 713 -1.63 -16.65 0.62
N LYS A 714 -1.28 -15.37 0.40
CA LYS A 714 0.08 -14.79 0.38
C LYS A 714 0.90 -15.16 -0.87
N GLN A 715 2.09 -14.56 -0.97
CA GLN A 715 3.09 -14.79 -2.01
C GLN A 715 3.55 -16.28 -2.13
N THR A 716 2.94 -17.18 -1.37
CA THR A 716 3.14 -18.63 -1.33
C THR A 716 1.78 -19.34 -1.40
N LEU A 717 1.67 -20.45 -2.12
CA LEU A 717 0.45 -21.26 -2.17
C LEU A 717 0.34 -22.11 -0.91
N LEU A 718 -0.59 -21.77 0.00
CA LEU A 718 -0.93 -22.63 1.13
C LEU A 718 -1.92 -23.71 0.69
N LYS A 719 -1.71 -24.92 1.19
CA LYS A 719 -2.65 -26.04 1.11
C LYS A 719 -3.62 -25.86 2.28
N LEU A 720 -4.91 -25.65 2.02
CA LEU A 720 -5.88 -25.77 3.11
C LEU A 720 -6.05 -27.26 3.41
N SER A 721 -5.62 -27.69 4.59
CA SER A 721 -6.13 -28.91 5.22
C SER A 721 -7.54 -28.64 5.77
N ILE A 722 -8.37 -29.67 5.80
CA ILE A 722 -9.79 -29.69 6.18
C ILE A 722 -10.05 -29.24 7.65
N GLU A 723 -9.03 -28.87 8.41
CA GLU A 723 -9.13 -28.49 9.84
C GLU A 723 -9.86 -27.17 10.11
N LEU A 724 -10.19 -26.37 9.08
CA LEU A 724 -10.89 -25.09 9.27
C LEU A 724 -12.37 -25.24 9.67
N ASN A 725 -13.01 -26.40 9.47
CA ASN A 725 -14.44 -26.57 9.83
C ASN A 725 -14.71 -26.47 11.34
N HIS A 726 -13.73 -26.75 12.20
CA HIS A 726 -13.88 -26.59 13.66
C HIS A 726 -13.45 -25.21 14.20
N HIS A 727 -12.84 -24.36 13.36
CA HIS A 727 -12.27 -23.07 13.79
C HIS A 727 -12.82 -21.84 13.04
N LEU A 728 -13.77 -22.02 12.11
CA LEU A 728 -14.33 -20.96 11.26
C LEU A 728 -15.03 -19.84 12.05
N THR A 729 -15.51 -20.13 13.26
CA THR A 729 -16.10 -19.13 14.18
C THR A 729 -15.06 -18.44 15.08
N PHE A 730 -13.81 -18.92 15.12
CA PHE A 730 -12.80 -18.48 16.11
C PHE A 730 -11.62 -17.69 15.54
N PHE A 731 -11.52 -17.54 14.22
CA PHE A 731 -10.46 -16.76 13.56
C PHE A 731 -11.05 -15.62 12.69
N LEU A 732 -11.82 -14.72 13.29
CA LEU A 732 -12.17 -13.43 12.69
C LEU A 732 -11.05 -12.39 12.84
N MET A 733 -10.00 -12.68 13.62
CA MET A 733 -8.87 -11.76 13.79
C MET A 733 -7.94 -11.80 12.57
N CYS A 734 -8.07 -10.81 11.70
CA CYS A 734 -6.99 -10.45 10.79
C CYS A 734 -5.81 -9.89 11.61
N ALA A 735 -4.58 -10.38 11.40
CA ALA A 735 -3.40 -9.89 12.11
C ALA A 735 -3.21 -8.35 11.99
N ALA A 736 -3.73 -7.75 10.91
CA ALA A 736 -3.74 -6.30 10.72
C ALA A 736 -4.67 -5.55 11.69
N VAL A 737 -5.73 -6.20 12.20
CA VAL A 737 -6.64 -5.62 13.20
C VAL A 737 -5.92 -5.49 14.54
N HIS A 738 -5.19 -6.52 14.98
CA HIS A 738 -4.45 -6.46 16.25
C HIS A 738 -3.37 -5.38 16.26
N GLU A 739 -2.63 -5.22 15.16
CA GLU A 739 -1.59 -4.18 15.04
C GLU A 739 -2.21 -2.77 14.93
N ALA A 740 -3.31 -2.62 14.18
CA ALA A 740 -4.04 -1.36 14.09
C ALA A 740 -4.61 -0.94 15.45
N LEU A 741 -5.11 -1.87 16.26
CA LEU A 741 -5.60 -1.59 17.62
C LEU A 741 -4.49 -1.08 18.54
N SER A 742 -3.32 -1.73 18.55
CA SER A 742 -2.17 -1.30 19.34
C SER A 742 -1.70 0.11 18.98
N ILE A 743 -1.67 0.45 17.68
CA ILE A 743 -1.26 1.80 17.24
C ILE A 743 -2.36 2.83 17.46
N CYS A 744 -3.63 2.48 17.23
CA CYS A 744 -4.76 3.35 17.51
C CYS A 744 -4.76 3.75 18.99
N GLN A 745 -4.55 2.83 19.93
CA GLN A 745 -4.52 3.16 21.37
C GLN A 745 -3.39 4.12 21.77
N ILE A 746 -2.23 4.04 21.11
CA ILE A 746 -1.11 4.99 21.30
C ILE A 746 -1.45 6.37 20.69
N VAL A 747 -2.18 6.37 19.57
CA VAL A 747 -2.65 7.61 18.94
C VAL A 747 -3.81 8.25 19.73
N LYS A 748 -4.59 7.44 20.46
CA LYS A 748 -5.72 7.84 21.33
C LYS A 748 -5.27 8.56 22.61
N ALA A 749 -4.17 8.11 23.24
CA ALA A 749 -3.65 8.63 24.51
C ALA A 749 -2.67 9.77 24.30
#